data_AF-A0AAD9MVV4-F1
#
_entry.id   AF-A0AAD9MVV4-F1
#
_cell.length_a   1.000
_cell.length_b   1.000
_cell.length_c   1.000
_cell.angle_alpha   90.00
_cell.angle_beta   90.00
_cell.angle_gamma   90.00
#
_symmetry.space_group_name_H-M   'P 1'
#
loop_
_entity.id
_entity.type
_entity.pdbx_description
1 polymer ?
#
loop_
_entity_poly.entity_id
_entity_poly.type
_entity_poly.pdbx_seq_one_letter_code
_entity_poly.pdbx_strand_id
1 'polypeptide(L)'
;MMLLVMMIVMMMMMVVVMVIMMVMMMMVIDGDNDDDDDDDDGDPDDDSDSDGNWMIEVIVMVVVVVMMMMVMMIGADDRGGCDGSGGSGDDDNHDDNDGGSGVGDGGMGDSGMFKTKTNYQTLTRFSYCQCRLRKVFGSIFAHFNWTNITVIMDRSHEYSITLGDTLNIGLRLGGYKPNIIKYYSNIYPGHEDILRDASKVSRIIIISAHGDEVRKFLLVAYKLGYPQSGDYVFMDVELIYFPGDYYGDHSWYRGDVDDEKAREAYESLIRIGLYMPTGDLYTDFERKVKIRAKRDYNFDYDARGEEVNFFVGSYYDGIIHYGRIINKTLDDVGLDAVFDGYHFARRIWNKTFQGVTGSVFLDNNGDRDSNFKIMDMNPETGKFEVVAYYWGDRPGYSPVNGKSIHWAGARTIPSSERTSLLLQGRQPGLPKTLKYQANALLWDMSWLIPKEDVIKRNTQTTSFSMLSMVSGRPDSENGEQLFGKVAQYKHALVSLRESQSRITSISKELMVEINKRLNLQHNNVVRFIGIVLDSERPQLLHEYCPKGSLQDILHNETISLDADFKRSLIDDIVRGMCYIHNSDVRYHGRLRSTNCVVDGRFVLKLTDFGLPTFYDDRGQSEDENTHYQKSLWKAPELLRSDKHKVYTIKGDVYSFAIVLQEIISRNIPFEYERGLLTPKEIVTKVKTADPPFRPQLPKDCDPEIESLIQQCWNEDPECRPDFEHIKSHLVTVFKTKNMNLMDNLLRRMEQYANNLEHLVADRTAQLIQEQRRTEELLLQILPKSIADQLKLGRSVEPECYDCVTIYFSDIVGFTALSASSSPLDVVVMLNDLYTAFDSTIGKFDVYKVETIGDAYMVASGLPIRNGNAHASEIARMSLELLDTIAKFKIRHRPDDKLKLRIGLHSGSCVAGVVGLKMPRYCLFGDTVNTASRMESNGLPLKIHMSEEITHLLEKCENFLISPRDIIEIKGKGKMQTYWLEGYGDKTLDTVDTSVPGRVTSPSAEG
;
A
#
# COMPACT_ATOMS: atom_id res chain seq x y z
N MET A 1 -7.15 11.90 -1.21
CA MET A 1 -7.93 10.66 -0.99
C MET A 1 -7.99 10.25 0.48
N MET A 2 -6.87 10.05 1.19
CA MET A 2 -6.86 9.70 2.63
C MET A 2 -7.63 10.69 3.53
N LEU A 3 -7.61 11.99 3.20
CA LEU A 3 -8.41 13.02 3.88
C LEU A 3 -9.92 12.93 3.59
N LEU A 4 -10.30 12.48 2.39
CA LEU A 4 -11.70 12.27 2.01
C LEU A 4 -12.27 11.03 2.72
N VAL A 5 -11.47 9.96 2.79
CA VAL A 5 -11.77 8.74 3.56
C VAL A 5 -11.82 9.06 5.06
N MET A 6 -10.88 9.85 5.60
CA MET A 6 -10.96 10.33 6.98
C MET A 6 -12.18 11.20 7.24
N MET A 7 -12.57 12.08 6.32
CA MET A 7 -13.80 12.88 6.45
C MET A 7 -15.05 12.00 6.43
N ILE A 8 -15.10 10.99 5.55
CA ILE A 8 -16.23 10.04 5.49
C ILE A 8 -16.28 9.20 6.76
N VAL A 9 -15.14 8.68 7.24
CA VAL A 9 -15.06 7.92 8.51
C VAL A 9 -15.41 8.79 9.71
N MET A 10 -14.97 10.06 9.76
CA MET A 10 -15.35 11.00 10.83
C MET A 10 -16.83 11.36 10.76
N MET A 11 -17.38 11.65 9.58
CA MET A 11 -18.82 11.88 9.41
C MET A 11 -19.63 10.65 9.81
N MET A 12 -19.17 9.44 9.48
CA MET A 12 -19.87 8.20 9.80
C MET A 12 -19.75 7.83 11.29
N MET A 13 -18.62 8.11 11.94
CA MET A 13 -18.49 8.01 13.40
C MET A 13 -19.37 9.06 14.11
N MET A 14 -19.48 10.27 13.58
CA MET A 14 -20.40 11.28 14.10
C MET A 14 -21.87 10.85 13.97
N VAL A 15 -22.25 10.16 12.88
CA VAL A 15 -23.60 9.60 12.73
C VAL A 15 -23.85 8.48 13.76
N VAL A 16 -22.88 7.59 14.00
CA VAL A 16 -22.99 6.55 15.04
C VAL A 16 -23.11 7.18 16.43
N VAL A 17 -22.31 8.20 16.74
CA VAL A 17 -22.39 8.93 18.02
C VAL A 17 -23.72 9.70 18.13
N MET A 18 -24.22 10.32 17.06
CA MET A 18 -25.52 11.00 17.07
C MET A 18 -26.69 10.03 17.26
N VAL A 19 -26.64 8.82 16.68
CA VAL A 19 -27.67 7.79 16.87
C VAL A 19 -27.63 7.27 18.31
N ILE A 20 -26.44 7.02 18.87
CA ILE A 20 -26.27 6.65 20.27
C ILE A 20 -26.78 7.76 21.19
N MET A 21 -26.46 9.02 20.90
CA MET A 21 -26.93 10.18 21.70
C MET A 21 -28.44 10.40 21.57
N MET A 22 -29.05 10.22 20.38
CA MET A 22 -30.51 10.28 20.23
C MET A 22 -31.22 9.19 21.02
N VAL A 23 -30.67 7.98 21.03
CA VAL A 23 -31.20 6.86 21.83
C VAL A 23 -31.04 7.14 23.33
N MET A 24 -29.91 7.70 23.76
CA MET A 24 -29.74 8.14 25.16
C MET A 24 -30.64 9.34 25.52
N MET A 25 -30.99 10.21 24.58
CA MET A 25 -31.94 11.31 24.81
C MET A 25 -33.37 10.80 24.92
N MET A 26 -33.76 9.78 24.13
CA MET A 26 -35.05 9.10 24.26
C MET A 26 -35.16 8.35 25.59
N MET A 27 -34.06 7.77 26.10
CA MET A 27 -34.00 7.18 27.46
C MET A 27 -34.26 8.19 28.60
N VAL A 28 -34.05 9.49 28.38
CA VAL A 28 -34.30 10.55 29.38
C VAL A 28 -35.73 11.09 29.28
N ILE A 29 -36.38 10.97 28.13
CA ILE A 29 -37.73 11.51 27.90
C ILE A 29 -38.82 10.54 28.38
N ASP A 30 -38.57 9.22 28.34
CA ASP A 30 -39.52 8.21 28.85
C ASP A 30 -39.38 7.93 30.35
N GLY A 31 -38.38 8.50 31.03
CA GLY A 31 -38.15 8.31 32.48
C GLY A 31 -38.83 9.32 33.41
N ASP A 32 -39.54 10.32 32.86
CA ASP A 32 -40.09 11.46 33.61
C ASP A 32 -41.65 11.49 33.62
N ASN A 33 -42.35 10.43 33.17
CA ASN A 33 -43.81 10.47 32.98
C ASN A 33 -44.66 9.50 33.85
N ASP A 34 -44.07 8.76 34.79
CA ASP A 34 -44.85 7.86 35.67
C ASP A 34 -44.71 8.27 37.14
N ASP A 35 -45.47 9.28 37.55
CA ASP A 35 -45.96 9.48 38.92
C ASP A 35 -47.31 10.22 38.84
N ASP A 36 -48.29 9.74 39.62
CA ASP A 36 -49.68 10.23 39.79
C ASP A 36 -50.76 9.59 38.89
N ASP A 37 -51.38 8.49 39.35
CA ASP A 37 -52.80 8.48 39.77
C ASP A 37 -53.27 7.04 40.11
N ASP A 38 -53.58 6.83 41.40
CA ASP A 38 -54.31 5.68 41.95
C ASP A 38 -55.83 5.79 41.63
N ASP A 39 -56.47 4.70 41.19
CA ASP A 39 -57.70 4.11 41.78
C ASP A 39 -58.51 3.23 40.78
N ASP A 40 -58.97 2.10 41.32
CA ASP A 40 -60.21 1.33 41.04
C ASP A 40 -60.20 0.06 40.15
N ASP A 41 -60.24 -1.08 40.86
CA ASP A 41 -61.01 -2.33 40.68
C ASP A 41 -60.99 -3.17 39.37
N GLY A 42 -60.41 -4.39 39.47
CA GLY A 42 -60.89 -5.60 38.76
C GLY A 42 -59.85 -6.68 38.38
N ASP A 43 -59.77 -7.75 39.20
CA ASP A 43 -59.33 -9.17 39.04
C ASP A 43 -58.64 -9.72 37.75
N PRO A 44 -57.87 -10.84 37.84
CA PRO A 44 -56.55 -10.99 37.24
C PRO A 44 -56.46 -12.15 36.22
N ASP A 45 -55.88 -11.91 35.05
CA ASP A 45 -55.35 -12.97 34.17
C ASP A 45 -54.49 -12.32 33.07
N ASP A 46 -53.18 -12.18 33.30
CA ASP A 46 -52.13 -12.40 32.27
C ASP A 46 -50.73 -12.27 32.90
N ASP A 47 -49.95 -13.35 32.88
CA ASP A 47 -48.52 -13.35 33.19
C ASP A 47 -47.75 -12.68 32.04
N SER A 48 -47.33 -11.43 32.23
CA SER A 48 -46.41 -10.71 31.32
C SER A 48 -45.02 -10.55 31.94
N ASP A 49 -44.17 -11.57 31.78
CA ASP A 49 -42.72 -11.45 31.96
C ASP A 49 -42.04 -11.59 30.59
N SER A 50 -41.76 -10.49 29.87
CA SER A 50 -40.71 -10.48 28.80
C SER A 50 -40.24 -9.12 28.24
N ASP A 51 -40.60 -7.96 28.78
CA ASP A 51 -40.33 -6.67 28.06
C ASP A 51 -38.92 -6.05 28.22
N GLY A 52 -37.96 -6.73 28.85
CA GLY A 52 -36.60 -6.20 29.04
C GLY A 52 -35.54 -6.56 27.99
N ASN A 53 -35.77 -7.56 27.13
CA ASN A 53 -34.66 -8.24 26.43
C ASN A 53 -34.47 -7.82 24.96
N TRP A 54 -35.46 -7.19 24.33
CA TRP A 54 -35.39 -6.84 22.90
C TRP A 54 -34.41 -5.69 22.61
N MET A 55 -34.15 -4.80 23.58
CA MET A 55 -33.24 -3.66 23.39
C MET A 55 -31.76 -4.05 23.37
N ILE A 56 -31.36 -5.05 24.16
CA ILE A 56 -30.00 -5.61 24.14
C ILE A 56 -29.75 -6.36 22.82
N GLU A 57 -30.76 -7.06 22.30
CA GLU A 57 -30.72 -7.72 21.00
C GLU A 57 -30.53 -6.72 19.85
N VAL A 58 -31.16 -5.54 19.90
CA VAL A 58 -30.98 -4.48 18.89
C VAL A 58 -29.56 -3.89 18.94
N ILE A 59 -28.98 -3.70 20.13
CA ILE A 59 -27.61 -3.17 20.29
C ILE A 59 -26.58 -4.15 19.73
N VAL A 60 -26.69 -5.45 20.05
CA VAL A 60 -25.80 -6.49 19.52
C VAL A 60 -25.97 -6.63 17.99
N MET A 61 -27.22 -6.52 17.50
CA MET A 61 -27.51 -6.60 16.06
C MET A 61 -26.94 -5.42 15.27
N VAL A 62 -26.96 -4.20 15.81
CA VAL A 62 -26.37 -3.02 15.16
C VAL A 62 -24.84 -3.07 15.17
N VAL A 63 -24.20 -3.51 16.26
CA VAL A 63 -22.74 -3.64 16.35
C VAL A 63 -22.21 -4.73 15.41
N VAL A 64 -22.90 -5.87 15.31
CA VAL A 64 -22.54 -6.98 14.40
C VAL A 64 -22.73 -6.59 12.94
N VAL A 65 -23.81 -5.87 12.59
CA VAL A 65 -24.04 -5.39 11.22
C VAL A 65 -22.99 -4.35 10.79
N VAL A 66 -22.61 -3.44 11.69
CA VAL A 66 -21.57 -2.42 11.41
C VAL A 66 -20.19 -3.05 11.27
N MET A 67 -19.83 -4.06 12.09
CA MET A 67 -18.57 -4.82 11.91
C MET A 67 -18.57 -5.65 10.62
N MET A 68 -19.70 -6.21 10.19
CA MET A 68 -19.77 -6.93 8.93
C MET A 68 -19.69 -5.99 7.70
N MET A 69 -20.20 -4.75 7.81
CA MET A 69 -19.98 -3.71 6.79
C MET A 69 -18.52 -3.26 6.71
N MET A 70 -17.80 -3.20 7.85
CA MET A 70 -16.35 -2.94 7.88
C MET A 70 -15.55 -3.98 7.09
N VAL A 71 -15.88 -5.27 7.21
CA VAL A 71 -15.18 -6.35 6.51
C VAL A 71 -15.37 -6.27 4.99
N MET A 72 -16.47 -5.69 4.48
CA MET A 72 -16.67 -5.55 3.03
C MET A 72 -15.95 -4.35 2.40
N MET A 73 -15.67 -3.28 3.16
CA MET A 73 -15.02 -2.06 2.62
C MET A 73 -13.48 -2.05 2.75
N ILE A 74 -12.90 -2.88 3.62
CA ILE A 74 -11.43 -2.95 3.84
C ILE A 74 -10.69 -3.77 2.76
N GLY A 75 -11.40 -4.31 1.77
CA GLY A 75 -10.81 -5.10 0.68
C GLY A 75 -10.07 -4.32 -0.42
N ALA A 76 -9.78 -3.04 -0.21
CA ALA A 76 -9.07 -2.18 -1.14
C ALA A 76 -7.84 -1.57 -0.46
N ASP A 77 -6.67 -1.97 -0.96
CA ASP A 77 -5.33 -1.44 -0.65
C ASP A 77 -4.61 -2.01 0.59
N ASP A 78 -3.84 -3.09 0.37
CA ASP A 78 -2.73 -3.49 1.25
C ASP A 78 -1.44 -3.56 0.41
N ARG A 79 -0.71 -2.44 0.34
CA ARG A 79 0.70 -2.39 -0.10
C ARG A 79 1.59 -2.14 1.12
N GLY A 80 2.08 -3.20 1.76
CA GLY A 80 3.20 -3.07 2.68
C GLY A 80 3.52 -4.30 3.54
N GLY A 81 4.70 -4.90 3.30
CA GLY A 81 5.50 -5.55 4.34
C GLY A 81 5.36 -7.06 4.51
N CYS A 82 6.33 -7.82 3.97
CA CYS A 82 6.67 -9.16 4.45
C CYS A 82 7.77 -9.05 5.51
N ASP A 83 7.72 -9.88 6.56
CA ASP A 83 8.89 -10.66 6.99
C ASP A 83 8.51 -11.90 7.79
N GLY A 84 9.38 -12.91 7.67
CA GLY A 84 9.11 -14.33 7.90
C GLY A 84 9.25 -14.87 9.32
N SER A 85 8.58 -15.99 9.56
CA SER A 85 9.03 -17.16 10.33
C SER A 85 7.97 -18.25 10.08
N GLY A 86 8.24 -19.52 9.79
CA GLY A 86 9.35 -20.39 10.16
C GLY A 86 8.69 -21.66 10.72
N GLY A 87 8.55 -22.70 9.90
CA GLY A 87 7.91 -23.97 10.27
C GLY A 87 8.58 -25.13 9.53
N SER A 88 9.25 -25.96 10.32
CA SER A 88 10.22 -27.02 10.00
C SER A 88 9.61 -28.37 9.58
N GLY A 89 10.29 -29.03 8.63
CA GLY A 89 10.43 -30.50 8.44
C GLY A 89 9.25 -31.24 7.80
N ASP A 90 9.41 -32.22 6.92
CA ASP A 90 10.55 -32.85 6.25
C ASP A 90 10.00 -33.56 4.98
N ASP A 91 10.91 -33.78 4.03
CA ASP A 91 10.96 -34.81 2.98
C ASP A 91 10.35 -34.62 1.56
N ASP A 92 11.31 -34.67 0.62
CA ASP A 92 11.32 -35.24 -0.74
C ASP A 92 11.07 -34.38 -2.00
N ASN A 93 12.18 -33.75 -2.44
CA ASN A 93 12.80 -33.83 -3.79
C ASN A 93 11.89 -33.83 -5.04
N HIS A 94 11.75 -32.66 -5.66
CA HIS A 94 12.07 -32.48 -7.08
C HIS A 94 12.33 -31.01 -7.42
N ASP A 95 13.53 -30.74 -7.96
CA ASP A 95 13.99 -29.47 -8.52
C ASP A 95 13.15 -29.05 -9.74
N ASP A 96 12.55 -27.86 -9.68
CA ASP A 96 12.36 -26.98 -10.84
C ASP A 96 12.41 -25.51 -10.36
N ASN A 97 13.37 -24.79 -10.92
CA ASN A 97 13.83 -23.48 -10.50
C ASN A 97 13.11 -22.40 -11.32
N ASP A 98 12.09 -21.74 -10.77
CA ASP A 98 11.45 -20.57 -11.39
C ASP A 98 11.27 -19.45 -10.35
N GLY A 99 12.07 -18.40 -10.48
CA GLY A 99 12.14 -17.27 -9.55
C GLY A 99 10.99 -16.29 -9.77
N GLY A 100 9.90 -16.45 -9.01
CA GLY A 100 8.78 -15.51 -8.94
C GLY A 100 8.94 -14.52 -7.78
N SER A 101 9.10 -13.23 -8.10
CA SER A 101 9.08 -12.10 -7.18
C SER A 101 7.74 -12.00 -6.42
N GLY A 102 7.81 -11.76 -5.10
CA GLY A 102 6.65 -11.58 -4.23
C GLY A 102 5.70 -10.46 -4.69
N VAL A 103 4.42 -10.78 -4.76
CA VAL A 103 3.32 -9.85 -5.02
C VAL A 103 2.25 -10.09 -3.96
N GLY A 104 1.92 -9.03 -3.21
CA GLY A 104 0.84 -9.00 -2.23
C GLY A 104 -0.51 -9.29 -2.88
N ASP A 105 -1.28 -10.14 -2.21
CA ASP A 105 -2.45 -10.82 -2.73
C ASP A 105 -3.73 -10.05 -2.33
N GLY A 106 -4.45 -9.54 -3.33
CA GLY A 106 -5.57 -8.59 -3.16
C GLY A 106 -6.97 -9.23 -3.20
N GLY A 107 -7.10 -10.53 -2.96
CA GLY A 107 -8.38 -11.24 -3.01
C GLY A 107 -8.85 -11.76 -1.64
N MET A 108 -10.05 -11.37 -1.20
CA MET A 108 -10.75 -12.11 -0.14
C MET A 108 -11.05 -13.52 -0.63
N GLY A 109 -10.19 -14.48 -0.30
CA GLY A 109 -10.48 -15.89 -0.54
C GLY A 109 -9.34 -16.86 -0.26
N ASP A 110 -8.09 -16.53 -0.61
CA ASP A 110 -6.97 -17.48 -0.44
C ASP A 110 -5.80 -16.97 0.42
N SER A 111 -5.73 -15.68 0.73
CA SER A 111 -4.63 -15.05 1.51
C SER A 111 -5.06 -13.95 2.49
N GLY A 112 -6.33 -13.52 2.44
CA GLY A 112 -6.82 -12.47 3.34
C GLY A 112 -6.71 -12.86 4.81
N MET A 113 -6.40 -11.89 5.67
CA MET A 113 -6.24 -11.99 7.13
C MET A 113 -7.34 -12.82 7.83
N PHE A 114 -8.57 -12.79 7.30
CA PHE A 114 -9.75 -13.48 7.82
C PHE A 114 -9.94 -14.93 7.36
N LYS A 115 -9.03 -15.47 6.53
CA LYS A 115 -9.08 -16.87 6.07
C LYS A 115 -8.67 -17.84 7.18
N THR A 116 -7.60 -17.50 7.92
CA THR A 116 -7.04 -18.39 8.93
C THR A 116 -7.92 -18.34 10.17
N LYS A 117 -8.75 -19.36 10.36
CA LYS A 117 -9.59 -19.52 11.56
C LYS A 117 -8.79 -19.82 12.83
N THR A 118 -7.46 -19.72 12.81
CA THR A 118 -6.64 -19.74 14.03
C THR A 118 -6.89 -18.51 14.89
N ASN A 119 -7.01 -17.33 14.25
CA ASN A 119 -7.16 -16.05 14.93
C ASN A 119 -8.63 -15.60 15.00
N TYR A 120 -9.47 -16.05 14.06
CA TYR A 120 -10.90 -15.70 13.98
C TYR A 120 -11.78 -16.95 14.06
N GLN A 121 -11.69 -17.65 15.19
CA GLN A 121 -12.29 -18.97 15.37
C GLN A 121 -13.83 -18.98 15.32
N THR A 122 -14.48 -17.84 15.56
CA THR A 122 -15.95 -17.69 15.59
C THR A 122 -16.52 -17.01 14.34
N LEU A 123 -15.66 -16.50 13.44
CA LEU A 123 -16.09 -15.71 12.29
C LEU A 123 -16.88 -16.56 11.28
N THR A 124 -18.11 -16.15 11.00
CA THR A 124 -18.98 -16.76 9.96
C THR A 124 -19.29 -15.72 8.90
N ARG A 125 -19.09 -16.06 7.61
CA ARG A 125 -19.22 -15.13 6.48
C ARG A 125 -20.42 -15.49 5.62
N PHE A 126 -21.45 -14.65 5.64
CA PHE A 126 -22.71 -14.83 4.90
C PHE A 126 -22.73 -14.15 3.52
N SER A 127 -21.68 -13.41 3.17
CA SER A 127 -21.52 -12.79 1.85
C SER A 127 -20.92 -13.75 0.83
N TYR A 128 -20.98 -13.40 -0.45
CA TYR A 128 -20.36 -14.20 -1.50
C TYR A 128 -18.82 -14.08 -1.49
N CYS A 129 -18.12 -15.10 -1.98
CA CYS A 129 -16.68 -15.06 -2.20
C CYS A 129 -16.37 -15.16 -3.70
N GLN A 130 -15.61 -14.19 -4.24
CA GLN A 130 -15.16 -14.21 -5.64
C GLN A 130 -14.29 -15.44 -5.94
N CYS A 131 -13.57 -15.96 -4.95
CA CYS A 131 -12.80 -17.20 -5.03
C CYS A 131 -13.63 -18.41 -5.52
N ARG A 132 -14.96 -18.37 -5.34
CA ARG A 132 -15.86 -19.45 -5.78
C ARG A 132 -16.20 -19.39 -7.26
N LEU A 133 -15.92 -18.28 -7.95
CA LEU A 133 -16.09 -18.18 -9.40
C LEU A 133 -15.29 -19.26 -10.13
N ARG A 134 -14.15 -19.72 -9.58
CA ARG A 134 -13.41 -20.86 -10.14
C ARG A 134 -14.25 -22.14 -10.27
N LYS A 135 -15.15 -22.38 -9.31
CA LYS A 135 -16.06 -23.54 -9.33
C LYS A 135 -17.16 -23.34 -10.37
N VAL A 136 -17.66 -22.10 -10.50
CA VAL A 136 -18.69 -21.73 -11.50
C VAL A 136 -18.14 -21.91 -12.92
N PHE A 137 -17.04 -21.24 -13.25
CA PHE A 137 -16.38 -21.38 -14.55
C PHE A 137 -15.95 -22.83 -14.82
N GLY A 138 -15.35 -23.51 -13.82
CA GLY A 138 -14.98 -24.93 -13.94
C GLY A 138 -16.18 -25.83 -14.26
N SER A 139 -17.37 -25.57 -13.68
CA SER A 139 -18.58 -26.32 -13.98
C SER A 139 -19.08 -26.11 -15.43
N ILE A 140 -18.98 -24.89 -15.94
CA ILE A 140 -19.32 -24.56 -17.34
C ILE A 140 -18.35 -25.26 -18.28
N PHE A 141 -17.06 -25.17 -18.00
CA PHE A 141 -16.00 -25.74 -18.82
C PHE A 141 -16.08 -27.26 -18.86
N ALA A 142 -16.38 -27.90 -17.73
CA ALA A 142 -16.61 -29.34 -17.65
C ALA A 142 -17.86 -29.76 -18.44
N HIS A 143 -18.95 -28.99 -18.38
CA HIS A 143 -20.19 -29.29 -19.10
C HIS A 143 -20.03 -29.23 -20.62
N PHE A 144 -19.32 -28.21 -21.13
CA PHE A 144 -19.09 -28.02 -22.56
C PHE A 144 -17.77 -28.61 -23.09
N ASN A 145 -16.98 -29.25 -22.22
CA ASN A 145 -15.68 -29.83 -22.54
C ASN A 145 -14.68 -28.82 -23.15
N TRP A 146 -14.58 -27.63 -22.55
CA TRP A 146 -13.64 -26.59 -22.94
C TRP A 146 -12.34 -26.67 -22.15
N THR A 147 -11.20 -26.61 -22.84
CA THR A 147 -9.87 -26.71 -22.20
C THR A 147 -8.98 -25.51 -22.47
N ASN A 148 -9.07 -24.92 -23.67
CA ASN A 148 -8.26 -23.77 -24.08
C ASN A 148 -9.01 -22.46 -23.83
N ILE A 149 -8.57 -21.69 -22.83
CA ILE A 149 -9.22 -20.45 -22.39
C ILE A 149 -8.20 -19.30 -22.42
N THR A 150 -8.64 -18.11 -22.84
CA THR A 150 -7.89 -16.87 -22.68
C THR A 150 -8.65 -15.97 -21.71
N VAL A 151 -7.95 -15.36 -20.75
CA VAL A 151 -8.49 -14.35 -19.84
C VAL A 151 -7.82 -13.02 -20.17
N ILE A 152 -8.62 -12.04 -20.59
CA ILE A 152 -8.20 -10.66 -20.80
C ILE A 152 -8.48 -9.91 -19.50
N MET A 153 -7.44 -9.28 -18.93
CA MET A 153 -7.48 -8.62 -17.63
C MET A 153 -7.10 -7.15 -17.77
N ASP A 154 -8.03 -6.26 -17.47
CA ASP A 154 -7.72 -4.85 -17.34
C ASP A 154 -7.07 -4.57 -15.97
N ARG A 155 -5.93 -3.88 -15.99
CA ARG A 155 -5.14 -3.47 -14.82
C ARG A 155 -5.32 -2.00 -14.47
N SER A 156 -6.24 -1.30 -15.13
CA SER A 156 -6.53 0.12 -14.84
C SER A 156 -7.59 0.35 -13.76
N HIS A 157 -8.39 -0.67 -13.42
CA HIS A 157 -9.44 -0.59 -12.40
C HIS A 157 -9.29 -1.70 -11.34
N GLU A 158 -9.50 -1.35 -10.08
CA GLU A 158 -9.34 -2.27 -8.94
C GLU A 158 -10.25 -3.51 -9.04
N TYR A 159 -11.53 -3.31 -9.39
CA TYR A 159 -12.47 -4.41 -9.61
C TYR A 159 -11.93 -5.43 -10.63
N SER A 160 -11.47 -4.95 -11.78
CA SER A 160 -10.93 -5.77 -12.87
C SER A 160 -9.67 -6.54 -12.47
N ILE A 161 -8.80 -5.89 -11.68
CA ILE A 161 -7.59 -6.49 -11.11
C ILE A 161 -7.97 -7.66 -10.20
N THR A 162 -8.81 -7.40 -9.20
CA THR A 162 -9.17 -8.38 -8.17
C THR A 162 -9.92 -9.57 -8.77
N LEU A 163 -10.88 -9.31 -9.65
CA LEU A 163 -11.63 -10.35 -10.36
C LEU A 163 -10.69 -11.20 -11.23
N GLY A 164 -9.84 -10.56 -12.04
CA GLY A 164 -8.99 -11.25 -12.99
C GLY A 164 -7.91 -12.08 -12.31
N ASP A 165 -7.29 -11.58 -11.24
CA ASP A 165 -6.28 -12.33 -10.47
C ASP A 165 -6.93 -13.53 -9.77
N THR A 166 -8.11 -13.33 -9.16
CA THR A 166 -8.89 -14.41 -8.53
C THR A 166 -9.26 -15.50 -9.54
N LEU A 167 -9.65 -15.13 -10.77
CA LEU A 167 -9.94 -16.07 -11.83
C LEU A 167 -8.70 -16.80 -12.33
N ASN A 168 -7.59 -16.10 -12.57
CA ASN A 168 -6.34 -16.72 -13.03
C ASN A 168 -5.84 -17.77 -12.02
N ILE A 169 -5.76 -17.42 -10.74
CA ILE A 169 -5.35 -18.34 -9.67
C ILE A 169 -6.36 -19.48 -9.54
N GLY A 170 -7.65 -19.14 -9.46
CA GLY A 170 -8.72 -20.10 -9.27
C GLY A 170 -8.80 -21.14 -10.39
N LEU A 171 -8.66 -20.73 -11.65
CA LEU A 171 -8.66 -21.64 -12.80
C LEU A 171 -7.43 -22.56 -12.81
N ARG A 172 -6.25 -22.04 -12.43
CA ARG A 172 -5.03 -22.86 -12.29
C ARG A 172 -5.16 -23.92 -11.21
N LEU A 173 -5.70 -23.56 -10.05
CA LEU A 173 -6.02 -24.50 -8.98
C LEU A 173 -7.08 -25.53 -9.41
N GLY A 174 -7.97 -25.15 -10.32
CA GLY A 174 -8.94 -26.06 -10.96
C GLY A 174 -8.35 -26.96 -12.06
N GLY A 175 -7.03 -26.93 -12.30
CA GLY A 175 -6.35 -27.75 -13.31
C GLY A 175 -6.32 -27.16 -14.72
N TYR A 176 -6.85 -25.96 -14.94
CA TYR A 176 -6.81 -25.27 -16.23
C TYR A 176 -5.52 -24.47 -16.38
N LYS A 177 -5.06 -24.25 -17.63
CA LYS A 177 -3.90 -23.40 -17.94
C LYS A 177 -4.34 -22.23 -18.82
N PRO A 178 -5.04 -21.23 -18.26
CA PRO A 178 -5.52 -20.10 -19.04
C PRO A 178 -4.35 -19.28 -19.61
N ASN A 179 -4.49 -18.85 -20.86
CA ASN A 179 -3.64 -17.82 -21.44
C ASN A 179 -4.06 -16.46 -20.89
N ILE A 180 -3.16 -15.74 -20.23
CA ILE A 180 -3.49 -14.47 -19.56
C ILE A 180 -2.96 -13.31 -20.39
N ILE A 181 -3.84 -12.37 -20.74
CA ILE A 181 -3.46 -11.10 -21.38
C ILE A 181 -3.81 -9.98 -20.41
N LYS A 182 -2.79 -9.36 -19.82
CA LYS A 182 -2.95 -8.18 -18.95
C LYS A 182 -2.79 -6.94 -19.81
N TYR A 183 -3.65 -5.94 -19.66
CA TYR A 183 -3.50 -4.66 -20.35
C TYR A 183 -3.96 -3.51 -19.45
N TYR A 184 -3.70 -2.27 -19.86
CA TYR A 184 -4.07 -1.07 -19.12
C TYR A 184 -4.92 -0.16 -20.03
N SER A 185 -6.24 -0.20 -19.86
CA SER A 185 -7.21 0.53 -20.69
C SER A 185 -6.98 2.05 -20.71
N ASN A 186 -6.50 2.63 -19.61
CA ASN A 186 -6.18 4.06 -19.51
C ASN A 186 -4.94 4.51 -20.27
N ILE A 187 -4.04 3.58 -20.65
CA ILE A 187 -2.75 3.89 -21.28
C ILE A 187 -2.73 3.46 -22.75
N TYR A 188 -3.42 2.37 -23.09
CA TYR A 188 -3.43 1.81 -24.43
C TYR A 188 -4.81 1.31 -24.86
N PRO A 189 -5.51 2.00 -25.77
CA PRO A 189 -6.85 1.63 -26.23
C PRO A 189 -6.79 0.67 -27.45
N GLY A 190 -5.91 -0.33 -27.46
CA GLY A 190 -5.77 -1.26 -28.60
C GLY A 190 -6.53 -2.57 -28.43
N HIS A 191 -7.84 -2.50 -28.17
CA HIS A 191 -8.72 -3.66 -28.02
C HIS A 191 -8.68 -4.60 -29.24
N GLU A 192 -8.49 -4.07 -30.46
CA GLU A 192 -8.40 -4.87 -31.69
C GLU A 192 -7.17 -5.77 -31.73
N ASP A 193 -5.99 -5.25 -31.36
CA ASP A 193 -4.76 -6.03 -31.32
C ASP A 193 -4.84 -7.14 -30.27
N ILE A 194 -5.35 -6.80 -29.08
CA ILE A 194 -5.53 -7.74 -27.96
C ILE A 194 -6.45 -8.90 -28.37
N LEU A 195 -7.61 -8.61 -28.98
CA LEU A 195 -8.54 -9.65 -29.42
C LEU A 195 -7.98 -10.50 -30.58
N ARG A 196 -7.23 -9.89 -31.51
CA ARG A 196 -6.54 -10.63 -32.58
C ARG A 196 -5.46 -11.56 -32.04
N ASP A 197 -4.82 -11.23 -30.92
CA ASP A 197 -3.84 -12.09 -30.28
C ASP A 197 -4.51 -13.18 -29.42
N ALA A 198 -5.55 -12.84 -28.66
CA ALA A 198 -6.36 -13.81 -27.91
C ALA A 198 -6.94 -14.90 -28.82
N SER A 199 -7.51 -14.48 -29.96
CA SER A 199 -8.10 -15.37 -30.97
C SER A 199 -7.09 -16.27 -31.68
N LYS A 200 -5.78 -16.07 -31.55
CA LYS A 200 -4.80 -17.05 -32.07
C LYS A 200 -4.66 -18.26 -31.16
N VAL A 201 -5.06 -18.14 -29.90
CA VAL A 201 -4.84 -19.15 -28.85
C VAL A 201 -6.13 -19.86 -28.47
N SER A 202 -7.20 -19.12 -28.20
CA SER A 202 -8.48 -19.70 -27.79
C SER A 202 -9.68 -19.09 -28.52
N ARG A 203 -10.78 -19.84 -28.48
CA ARG A 203 -12.12 -19.39 -28.91
C ARG A 203 -13.01 -18.99 -27.74
N ILE A 204 -12.67 -19.47 -26.55
CA ILE A 204 -13.31 -19.12 -25.29
C ILE A 204 -12.48 -18.00 -24.65
N ILE A 205 -13.09 -16.82 -24.50
CA ILE A 205 -12.41 -15.60 -24.03
C ILE A 205 -13.19 -15.02 -22.85
N ILE A 206 -12.57 -14.99 -21.67
CA ILE A 206 -13.10 -14.29 -20.51
C ILE A 206 -12.57 -12.85 -20.52
N ILE A 207 -13.45 -11.87 -20.36
CA ILE A 207 -13.11 -10.46 -20.25
C ILE A 207 -13.34 -10.03 -18.79
N SER A 208 -12.24 -9.84 -18.07
CA SER A 208 -12.22 -9.25 -16.73
C SER A 208 -11.86 -7.77 -16.85
N ALA A 209 -12.86 -6.94 -17.12
CA ALA A 209 -12.72 -5.51 -17.31
C ALA A 209 -13.95 -4.76 -16.75
N HIS A 210 -13.83 -3.45 -16.63
CA HIS A 210 -14.93 -2.55 -16.29
C HIS A 210 -16.00 -2.59 -17.41
N GLY A 211 -17.29 -2.42 -17.07
CA GLY A 211 -18.39 -2.62 -18.02
C GLY A 211 -18.25 -1.85 -19.35
N ASP A 212 -17.73 -0.62 -19.28
CA ASP A 212 -17.49 0.20 -20.48
C ASP A 212 -16.43 -0.42 -21.41
N GLU A 213 -15.42 -1.09 -20.84
CA GLU A 213 -14.36 -1.77 -21.58
C GLU A 213 -14.85 -3.10 -22.19
N VAL A 214 -15.76 -3.80 -21.51
CA VAL A 214 -16.43 -4.99 -22.06
C VAL A 214 -17.17 -4.63 -23.36
N ARG A 215 -17.94 -3.53 -23.37
CA ARG A 215 -18.63 -3.05 -24.57
C ARG A 215 -17.66 -2.76 -25.72
N LYS A 216 -16.54 -2.09 -25.44
CA LYS A 216 -15.51 -1.78 -26.45
C LYS A 216 -14.91 -3.05 -27.07
N PHE A 217 -14.59 -4.07 -26.27
CA PHE A 217 -14.13 -5.34 -26.79
C PHE A 217 -15.17 -6.02 -27.69
N LEU A 218 -16.44 -6.02 -27.29
CA LEU A 218 -17.50 -6.66 -28.07
C LEU A 218 -17.76 -5.93 -29.39
N LEU A 219 -17.73 -4.59 -29.42
CA LEU A 219 -17.80 -3.80 -30.65
C LEU A 219 -16.63 -4.11 -31.61
N VAL A 220 -15.43 -4.30 -31.07
CA VAL A 220 -14.28 -4.74 -31.85
C VAL A 220 -14.46 -6.18 -32.34
N ALA A 221 -15.01 -7.09 -31.52
CA ALA A 221 -15.32 -8.45 -31.92
C ALA A 221 -16.31 -8.48 -33.10
N TYR A 222 -17.33 -7.61 -33.08
CA TYR A 222 -18.25 -7.40 -34.19
C TYR A 222 -17.53 -6.92 -35.45
N LYS A 223 -16.66 -5.90 -35.33
CA LYS A 223 -15.84 -5.41 -36.44
C LYS A 223 -14.96 -6.51 -37.07
N LEU A 224 -14.52 -7.47 -36.25
CA LEU A 224 -13.70 -8.62 -36.67
C LEU A 224 -14.52 -9.80 -37.23
N GLY A 225 -15.85 -9.73 -37.18
CA GLY A 225 -16.75 -10.79 -37.66
C GLY A 225 -16.89 -11.97 -36.70
N TYR A 226 -16.51 -11.82 -35.42
CA TYR A 226 -16.50 -12.93 -34.47
C TYR A 226 -17.91 -13.41 -34.08
N PRO A 227 -18.87 -12.55 -33.71
CA PRO A 227 -20.25 -12.97 -33.46
C PRO A 227 -20.87 -13.69 -34.66
N GLN A 228 -20.69 -13.14 -35.87
CA GLN A 228 -21.26 -13.69 -37.11
C GLN A 228 -20.68 -15.06 -37.47
N SER A 229 -19.42 -15.33 -37.10
CA SER A 229 -18.81 -16.64 -37.32
C SER A 229 -19.40 -17.74 -36.43
N GLY A 230 -19.90 -17.38 -35.24
CA GLY A 230 -20.30 -18.31 -34.18
C GLY A 230 -19.16 -19.15 -33.59
N ASP A 231 -17.90 -18.85 -33.93
CA ASP A 231 -16.75 -19.60 -33.45
C ASP A 231 -16.30 -19.18 -32.05
N TYR A 232 -16.68 -17.99 -31.60
CA TYR A 232 -16.17 -17.38 -30.37
C TYR A 232 -17.26 -17.29 -29.32
N VAL A 233 -16.86 -17.54 -28.07
CA VAL A 233 -17.71 -17.36 -26.89
C VAL A 233 -16.99 -16.39 -25.97
N PHE A 234 -17.65 -15.28 -25.67
CA PHE A 234 -17.18 -14.30 -24.70
C PHE A 234 -17.85 -14.54 -23.36
N MET A 235 -17.12 -14.30 -22.28
CA MET A 235 -17.68 -14.35 -20.93
C MET A 235 -17.27 -13.12 -20.14
N ASP A 236 -18.22 -12.51 -19.44
CA ASP A 236 -17.97 -11.49 -18.44
C ASP A 236 -18.59 -11.86 -17.09
N VAL A 237 -18.21 -11.13 -16.04
CA VAL A 237 -18.76 -11.30 -14.71
C VAL A 237 -19.36 -9.98 -14.27
N GLU A 238 -20.66 -10.00 -14.00
CA GLU A 238 -21.43 -8.91 -13.43
C GLU A 238 -22.08 -9.44 -12.14
N LEU A 239 -21.36 -9.31 -11.03
CA LEU A 239 -21.81 -9.89 -9.76
C LEU A 239 -23.08 -9.22 -9.22
N ILE A 240 -23.16 -7.90 -9.37
CA ILE A 240 -24.26 -7.07 -8.88
C ILE A 240 -24.54 -6.00 -9.95
N TYR A 241 -25.82 -5.79 -10.28
CA TYR A 241 -26.23 -4.70 -11.14
C TYR A 241 -26.22 -3.38 -10.34
N PHE A 242 -25.19 -2.57 -10.53
CA PHE A 242 -25.10 -1.24 -9.92
C PHE A 242 -24.44 -0.28 -10.91
N PRO A 243 -25.21 0.48 -11.72
CA PRO A 243 -24.64 1.46 -12.63
C PRO A 243 -23.93 2.56 -11.81
N GLY A 244 -22.60 2.57 -11.84
CA GLY A 244 -21.77 3.52 -11.11
C GLY A 244 -20.29 3.35 -11.45
N ASP A 245 -19.47 4.31 -11.00
CA ASP A 245 -18.05 4.43 -11.39
C ASP A 245 -17.21 3.16 -11.11
N TYR A 246 -17.59 2.36 -10.11
CA TYR A 246 -16.80 1.21 -9.66
C TYR A 246 -16.88 -0.01 -10.59
N TYR A 247 -18.08 -0.40 -11.04
CA TYR A 247 -18.29 -1.58 -11.89
C TYR A 247 -18.37 -1.23 -13.38
N GLY A 248 -18.82 -0.01 -13.67
CA GLY A 248 -19.15 0.40 -15.03
C GLY A 248 -20.49 -0.14 -15.48
N ASP A 249 -20.89 0.30 -16.65
CA ASP A 249 -22.17 -0.09 -17.22
C ASP A 249 -21.98 -1.28 -18.17
N HIS A 250 -22.52 -2.43 -17.79
CA HIS A 250 -22.40 -3.67 -18.53
C HIS A 250 -23.48 -3.81 -19.63
N SER A 251 -24.32 -2.79 -19.85
CA SER A 251 -25.35 -2.79 -20.87
C SER A 251 -24.78 -2.58 -22.28
N TRP A 252 -25.44 -3.20 -23.26
CA TRP A 252 -25.12 -2.99 -24.67
C TRP A 252 -25.64 -1.64 -25.19
N TYR A 253 -26.74 -1.13 -24.60
CA TYR A 253 -27.45 0.07 -25.04
C TYR A 253 -26.96 1.32 -24.32
N ARG A 254 -26.41 2.28 -25.06
CA ARG A 254 -25.90 3.56 -24.53
C ARG A 254 -26.57 4.79 -25.15
N GLY A 255 -27.53 4.60 -26.05
CA GLY A 255 -28.13 5.66 -26.85
C GLY A 255 -27.17 6.22 -27.91
N ASP A 256 -26.18 5.44 -28.35
CA ASP A 256 -25.18 5.85 -29.33
C ASP A 256 -25.36 5.14 -30.70
N VAL A 257 -24.57 5.53 -31.69
CA VAL A 257 -24.66 5.00 -33.07
C VAL A 257 -24.21 3.54 -33.21
N ASP A 258 -23.56 2.99 -32.19
CA ASP A 258 -23.01 1.64 -32.18
C ASP A 258 -23.91 0.64 -31.45
N ASP A 259 -25.03 1.07 -30.87
CA ASP A 259 -25.94 0.21 -30.10
C ASP A 259 -26.44 -1.02 -30.87
N GLU A 260 -26.77 -0.89 -32.16
CA GLU A 260 -27.21 -2.04 -32.95
C GLU A 260 -26.09 -3.06 -33.16
N LYS A 261 -24.86 -2.57 -33.35
CA LYS A 261 -23.67 -3.43 -33.46
C LYS A 261 -23.32 -4.05 -32.12
N ALA A 262 -23.47 -3.31 -31.03
CA ALA A 262 -23.27 -3.80 -29.67
C ALA A 262 -24.29 -4.90 -29.37
N ARG A 263 -25.56 -4.70 -29.70
CA ARG A 263 -26.63 -5.70 -29.52
C ARG A 263 -26.23 -7.03 -30.18
N GLU A 264 -25.89 -7.01 -31.46
CA GLU A 264 -25.47 -8.22 -32.18
C GLU A 264 -24.19 -8.84 -31.58
N ALA A 265 -23.23 -8.02 -31.14
CA ALA A 265 -22.02 -8.51 -30.48
C ALA A 265 -22.30 -9.24 -29.16
N TYR A 266 -23.23 -8.72 -28.37
CA TYR A 266 -23.61 -9.26 -27.06
C TYR A 266 -24.36 -10.60 -27.16
N GLU A 267 -24.86 -10.98 -28.34
CA GLU A 267 -25.42 -12.33 -28.59
C GLU A 267 -24.37 -13.45 -28.44
N SER A 268 -23.08 -13.08 -28.41
CA SER A 268 -21.97 -14.02 -28.17
C SER A 268 -21.42 -13.99 -26.74
N LEU A 269 -22.03 -13.19 -25.85
CA LEU A 269 -21.62 -12.99 -24.47
C LEU A 269 -22.45 -13.85 -23.52
N ILE A 270 -21.78 -14.71 -22.75
CA ILE A 270 -22.36 -15.40 -21.60
C ILE A 270 -21.97 -14.62 -20.34
N ARG A 271 -22.96 -14.25 -19.54
CA ARG A 271 -22.74 -13.44 -18.34
C ARG A 271 -22.96 -14.24 -17.06
N ILE A 272 -22.02 -14.13 -16.12
CA ILE A 272 -22.13 -14.74 -14.80
C ILE A 272 -22.47 -13.68 -13.76
N GLY A 273 -23.48 -13.94 -12.94
CA GLY A 273 -23.86 -13.06 -11.84
C GLY A 273 -24.38 -13.81 -10.62
N LEU A 274 -24.62 -13.11 -9.52
CA LEU A 274 -25.20 -13.72 -8.32
C LEU A 274 -26.66 -14.09 -8.53
N TYR A 275 -27.07 -15.23 -7.98
CA TYR A 275 -28.46 -15.62 -7.95
C TYR A 275 -29.26 -14.74 -6.98
N MET A 276 -30.38 -14.21 -7.46
CA MET A 276 -31.39 -13.52 -6.66
C MET A 276 -32.73 -14.25 -6.87
N PRO A 277 -33.44 -14.66 -5.81
CA PRO A 277 -34.71 -15.35 -5.96
C PRO A 277 -35.81 -14.45 -6.52
N THR A 278 -36.80 -15.05 -7.18
CA THR A 278 -37.97 -14.34 -7.71
C THR A 278 -39.29 -14.81 -7.06
N GLY A 279 -39.22 -15.51 -5.93
CA GLY A 279 -40.40 -16.01 -5.23
C GLY A 279 -41.07 -14.96 -4.35
N ASP A 280 -42.33 -15.21 -3.98
CA ASP A 280 -43.17 -14.27 -3.20
C ASP A 280 -42.49 -13.77 -1.92
N LEU A 281 -41.72 -14.63 -1.26
CA LEU A 281 -40.99 -14.31 -0.04
C LEU A 281 -39.90 -13.25 -0.27
N TYR A 282 -39.18 -13.33 -1.39
CA TYR A 282 -38.18 -12.32 -1.74
C TYR A 282 -38.84 -11.02 -2.20
N THR A 283 -39.92 -11.10 -3.00
CA THR A 283 -40.67 -9.91 -3.43
C THR A 283 -41.30 -9.16 -2.26
N ASP A 284 -41.78 -9.87 -1.23
CA ASP A 284 -42.27 -9.26 0.01
C ASP A 284 -41.16 -8.56 0.78
N PHE A 285 -40.01 -9.23 0.92
CA PHE A 285 -38.82 -8.65 1.54
C PHE A 285 -38.34 -7.39 0.81
N GLU A 286 -38.20 -7.47 -0.51
CA GLU A 286 -37.77 -6.35 -1.35
C GLU A 286 -38.70 -5.14 -1.16
N ARG A 287 -40.02 -5.37 -1.21
CA ARG A 287 -41.01 -4.31 -1.01
C ARG A 287 -40.85 -3.64 0.35
N LYS A 288 -40.68 -4.44 1.42
CA LYS A 288 -40.46 -3.93 2.78
C LYS A 288 -39.17 -3.12 2.88
N VAL A 289 -38.09 -3.57 2.25
CA VAL A 289 -36.81 -2.85 2.19
C VAL A 289 -37.00 -1.50 1.48
N LYS A 290 -37.65 -1.47 0.31
CA LYS A 290 -37.89 -0.24 -0.46
C LYS A 290 -38.74 0.77 0.33
N ILE A 291 -39.84 0.31 0.95
CA ILE A 291 -40.70 1.16 1.79
C ILE A 291 -39.90 1.75 2.95
N ARG A 292 -39.12 0.92 3.65
CA ARG A 292 -38.34 1.35 4.81
C ARG A 292 -37.21 2.31 4.41
N ALA A 293 -36.52 2.04 3.30
CA ALA A 293 -35.47 2.90 2.77
C ALA A 293 -36.00 4.30 2.44
N LYS A 294 -37.19 4.38 1.83
CA LYS A 294 -37.86 5.65 1.53
C LYS A 294 -38.32 6.37 2.78
N ARG A 295 -38.94 5.65 3.72
CA ARG A 295 -39.48 6.23 4.97
C ARG A 295 -38.39 6.73 5.92
N ASP A 296 -37.37 5.90 6.16
CA ASP A 296 -36.38 6.13 7.22
C ASP A 296 -35.18 6.95 6.71
N TYR A 297 -34.85 6.87 5.41
CA TYR A 297 -33.63 7.47 4.84
C TYR A 297 -33.87 8.32 3.59
N ASN A 298 -35.12 8.55 3.19
CA ASN A 298 -35.50 9.26 1.97
C ASN A 298 -34.81 8.71 0.69
N PHE A 299 -34.53 7.40 0.67
CA PHE A 299 -33.90 6.72 -0.46
C PHE A 299 -34.97 5.96 -1.27
N ASP A 300 -35.22 6.42 -2.49
CA ASP A 300 -36.23 5.86 -3.39
C ASP A 300 -35.59 5.00 -4.48
N TYR A 301 -35.66 3.68 -4.31
CA TYR A 301 -35.16 2.69 -5.27
C TYR A 301 -35.87 2.78 -6.64
N ASP A 302 -37.20 2.91 -6.62
CA ASP A 302 -38.00 2.81 -7.85
C ASP A 302 -37.82 4.06 -8.72
N ALA A 303 -37.71 5.25 -8.09
CA ALA A 303 -37.40 6.49 -8.81
C ALA A 303 -36.02 6.47 -9.50
N ARG A 304 -35.07 5.68 -8.97
CA ARG A 304 -33.72 5.53 -9.51
C ARG A 304 -33.56 4.33 -10.44
N GLY A 305 -34.57 3.47 -10.53
CA GLY A 305 -34.49 2.21 -11.28
C GLY A 305 -33.47 1.22 -10.67
N GLU A 306 -33.21 1.32 -9.37
CA GLU A 306 -32.26 0.46 -8.65
C GLU A 306 -32.98 -0.75 -8.02
N GLU A 307 -32.33 -1.91 -8.06
CA GLU A 307 -32.80 -3.13 -7.39
C GLU A 307 -32.19 -3.26 -5.98
N VAL A 308 -32.87 -3.99 -5.09
CA VAL A 308 -32.30 -4.29 -3.76
C VAL A 308 -31.08 -5.19 -3.90
N ASN A 309 -29.95 -4.74 -3.37
CA ASN A 309 -28.66 -5.40 -3.49
C ASN A 309 -28.65 -6.78 -2.78
N PHE A 310 -27.96 -7.76 -3.38
CA PHE A 310 -27.67 -9.08 -2.78
C PHE A 310 -27.18 -8.98 -1.33
N PHE A 311 -26.34 -7.99 -1.01
CA PHE A 311 -25.81 -7.82 0.35
C PHE A 311 -26.94 -7.67 1.38
N VAL A 312 -27.99 -6.90 1.08
CA VAL A 312 -29.12 -6.66 1.99
C VAL A 312 -29.83 -7.98 2.31
N GLY A 313 -30.08 -8.82 1.31
CA GLY A 313 -30.64 -10.14 1.51
C GLY A 313 -29.69 -11.07 2.28
N SER A 314 -28.38 -11.01 2.00
CA SER A 314 -27.38 -11.83 2.71
C SER A 314 -27.27 -11.50 4.19
N TYR A 315 -27.41 -10.21 4.56
CA TYR A 315 -27.45 -9.75 5.94
C TYR A 315 -28.70 -10.24 6.65
N TYR A 316 -29.85 -10.10 6.00
CA TYR A 316 -31.12 -10.60 6.53
C TYR A 316 -31.03 -12.10 6.82
N ASP A 317 -30.46 -12.88 5.89
CA ASP A 317 -30.27 -14.31 6.07
C ASP A 317 -29.33 -14.66 7.21
N GLY A 318 -28.23 -13.91 7.35
CA GLY A 318 -27.30 -14.07 8.48
C GLY A 318 -27.98 -13.89 9.82
N ILE A 319 -28.75 -12.81 9.99
CA ILE A 319 -29.42 -12.46 11.24
C ILE A 319 -30.54 -13.46 11.57
N ILE A 320 -31.38 -13.81 10.60
CA ILE A 320 -32.45 -14.78 10.80
C ILE A 320 -31.87 -16.17 11.13
N HIS A 321 -30.79 -16.56 10.46
CA HIS A 321 -30.15 -17.83 10.75
C HIS A 321 -29.52 -17.85 12.15
N TYR A 322 -28.84 -16.77 12.53
CA TYR A 322 -28.26 -16.60 13.86
C TYR A 322 -29.33 -16.74 14.95
N GLY A 323 -30.46 -16.02 14.84
CA GLY A 323 -31.57 -16.12 15.80
C GLY A 323 -32.19 -17.52 15.88
N ARG A 324 -32.37 -18.20 14.75
CA ARG A 324 -32.85 -19.59 14.73
C ARG A 324 -31.90 -20.55 15.44
N ILE A 325 -30.59 -20.36 15.29
CA ILE A 325 -29.58 -21.20 15.94
C ILE A 325 -29.47 -20.89 17.44
N ILE A 326 -29.67 -19.64 17.87
CA ILE A 326 -29.81 -19.30 19.28
C ILE A 326 -30.97 -20.07 19.88
N ASN A 327 -32.18 -19.93 19.32
CA ASN A 327 -33.37 -20.56 19.88
C ASN A 327 -33.21 -22.08 20.00
N LYS A 328 -32.69 -22.71 18.93
CA LYS A 328 -32.37 -24.14 18.95
C LYS A 328 -31.30 -24.52 19.97
N THR A 329 -30.29 -23.68 20.18
CA THR A 329 -29.22 -23.97 21.15
C THR A 329 -29.72 -23.83 22.59
N LEU A 330 -30.62 -22.88 22.85
CA LEU A 330 -31.33 -22.75 24.12
C LEU A 330 -32.16 -24.00 24.41
N ASP A 331 -32.92 -24.49 23.42
CA ASP A 331 -33.73 -25.71 23.56
C ASP A 331 -32.88 -26.97 23.79
N ASP A 332 -31.74 -27.10 23.09
CA ASP A 332 -30.93 -28.32 23.10
C ASP A 332 -30.02 -28.44 24.35
N VAL A 333 -29.44 -27.34 24.83
CA VAL A 333 -28.33 -27.36 25.84
C VAL A 333 -28.48 -26.32 26.94
N GLY A 334 -29.47 -25.43 26.87
CA GLY A 334 -29.66 -24.35 27.83
C GLY A 334 -28.80 -23.11 27.58
N LEU A 335 -28.98 -22.09 28.43
CA LEU A 335 -28.48 -20.73 28.25
C LEU A 335 -26.94 -20.64 28.15
N ASP A 336 -26.22 -21.46 28.95
CA ASP A 336 -24.76 -21.40 29.05
C ASP A 336 -24.05 -21.70 27.71
N ALA A 337 -24.65 -22.53 26.86
CA ALA A 337 -24.08 -22.90 25.56
C ALA A 337 -24.17 -21.79 24.50
N VAL A 338 -25.01 -20.77 24.71
CA VAL A 338 -25.14 -19.62 23.81
C VAL A 338 -24.00 -18.60 24.03
N PHE A 339 -23.41 -18.58 25.23
CA PHE A 339 -22.27 -17.72 25.55
C PHE A 339 -20.91 -18.31 25.13
N ASP A 340 -20.86 -19.58 24.73
CA ASP A 340 -19.69 -20.21 24.12
C ASP A 340 -19.66 -19.96 22.61
N GLY A 341 -19.10 -18.81 22.23
CA GLY A 341 -19.03 -18.39 20.82
C GLY A 341 -18.31 -19.38 19.89
N TYR A 342 -17.36 -20.17 20.40
CA TYR A 342 -16.63 -21.17 19.60
C TYR A 342 -17.55 -22.34 19.24
N HIS A 343 -18.15 -22.98 20.24
CA HIS A 343 -19.05 -24.10 20.01
C HIS A 343 -20.34 -23.67 19.31
N PHE A 344 -20.82 -22.46 19.59
CA PHE A 344 -21.96 -21.86 18.90
C PHE A 344 -21.69 -21.66 17.39
N ALA A 345 -20.54 -21.07 17.01
CA ALA A 345 -20.19 -20.88 15.60
C ALA A 345 -20.08 -22.22 14.84
N ARG A 346 -19.54 -23.27 15.48
CA ARG A 346 -19.46 -24.62 14.87
C ARG A 346 -20.83 -25.26 14.64
N ARG A 347 -21.86 -24.86 15.38
CA ARG A 347 -23.25 -25.29 15.11
C ARG A 347 -23.84 -24.62 13.87
N ILE A 348 -23.28 -23.50 13.41
CA ILE A 348 -23.73 -22.79 12.22
C ILE A 348 -23.09 -23.40 10.94
N TRP A 349 -21.84 -23.85 11.03
CA TRP A 349 -21.05 -24.26 9.85
C TRP A 349 -21.45 -25.63 9.30
N ASN A 350 -21.08 -25.88 8.04
CA ASN A 350 -21.40 -27.11 7.30
C ASN A 350 -22.90 -27.45 7.25
N LYS A 351 -23.74 -26.42 7.12
CA LYS A 351 -25.20 -26.56 7.08
C LYS A 351 -25.80 -25.74 5.96
N THR A 352 -26.89 -26.28 5.44
CA THR A 352 -27.77 -25.58 4.51
C THR A 352 -29.01 -25.11 5.26
N PHE A 353 -29.45 -23.89 5.02
CA PHE A 353 -30.71 -23.37 5.53
C PHE A 353 -31.45 -22.58 4.46
N GLN A 354 -32.76 -22.41 4.66
CA GLN A 354 -33.60 -21.61 3.78
C GLN A 354 -33.65 -20.16 4.27
N GLY A 355 -33.08 -19.25 3.47
CA GLY A 355 -33.13 -17.81 3.64
C GLY A 355 -34.02 -17.12 2.61
N VAL A 356 -34.11 -15.80 2.71
CA VAL A 356 -34.73 -14.89 1.74
C VAL A 356 -33.99 -14.89 0.41
N THR A 357 -32.68 -15.12 0.41
CA THR A 357 -31.88 -15.27 -0.83
C THR A 357 -31.85 -16.70 -1.38
N GLY A 358 -32.73 -17.58 -0.88
CA GLY A 358 -32.88 -18.97 -1.31
C GLY A 358 -32.17 -19.96 -0.39
N SER A 359 -31.76 -21.11 -0.93
CA SER A 359 -30.96 -22.10 -0.21
C SER A 359 -29.55 -21.55 0.04
N VAL A 360 -29.17 -21.40 1.31
CA VAL A 360 -27.87 -20.87 1.73
C VAL A 360 -27.06 -21.99 2.38
N PHE A 361 -25.92 -22.33 1.79
CA PHE A 361 -24.98 -23.30 2.34
C PHE A 361 -23.74 -22.59 2.89
N LEU A 362 -23.38 -22.93 4.13
CA LEU A 362 -22.13 -22.53 4.77
C LEU A 362 -21.21 -23.74 4.82
N ASP A 363 -19.98 -23.58 4.34
CA ASP A 363 -19.00 -24.66 4.33
C ASP A 363 -18.40 -24.94 5.73
N ASN A 364 -17.44 -25.89 5.80
CA ASN A 364 -16.74 -26.24 7.03
C ASN A 364 -15.87 -25.10 7.60
N ASN A 365 -15.60 -24.07 6.80
CA ASN A 365 -14.87 -22.87 7.19
C ASN A 365 -15.82 -21.73 7.57
N GLY A 366 -17.13 -21.98 7.65
CA GLY A 366 -18.12 -20.96 7.97
C GLY A 366 -18.30 -19.92 6.87
N ASP A 367 -17.94 -20.25 5.63
CA ASP A 367 -18.06 -19.36 4.49
C ASP A 367 -19.23 -19.77 3.60
N ARG A 368 -20.00 -18.79 3.13
CA ARG A 368 -21.10 -19.04 2.22
C ARG A 368 -20.61 -19.44 0.83
N ASP A 369 -21.06 -20.60 0.38
CA ASP A 369 -21.00 -20.99 -1.03
C ASP A 369 -22.25 -20.44 -1.73
N SER A 370 -22.11 -19.25 -2.32
CA SER A 370 -23.20 -18.56 -3.00
C SER A 370 -23.66 -19.26 -4.27
N ASN A 371 -24.95 -19.11 -4.56
CA ASN A 371 -25.55 -19.54 -5.81
C ASN A 371 -25.30 -18.49 -6.91
N PHE A 372 -25.05 -18.93 -8.12
CA PHE A 372 -24.82 -18.05 -9.28
C PHE A 372 -25.82 -18.35 -10.39
N LYS A 373 -26.16 -17.31 -11.15
CA LYS A 373 -26.92 -17.40 -12.39
C LYS A 373 -25.98 -17.25 -13.58
N ILE A 374 -26.22 -18.06 -14.60
CA ILE A 374 -25.54 -18.02 -15.88
C ILE A 374 -26.59 -17.54 -16.88
N MET A 375 -26.28 -16.43 -17.53
CA MET A 375 -27.20 -15.69 -18.38
C MET A 375 -26.69 -15.63 -19.80
N ASP A 376 -27.63 -15.62 -20.72
CA ASP A 376 -27.41 -15.49 -22.15
C ASP A 376 -28.40 -14.48 -22.73
N MET A 377 -28.02 -13.77 -23.77
CA MET A 377 -28.88 -12.74 -24.33
C MET A 377 -29.89 -13.34 -25.30
N ASN A 378 -31.17 -13.08 -25.05
CA ASN A 378 -32.22 -13.41 -26.01
C ASN A 378 -32.08 -12.47 -27.24
N PRO A 379 -31.84 -13.00 -28.45
CA PRO A 379 -31.59 -12.19 -29.63
C PRO A 379 -32.82 -11.38 -30.09
N GLU A 380 -34.04 -11.85 -29.79
CA GLU A 380 -35.28 -11.16 -30.16
C GLU A 380 -35.58 -9.98 -29.26
N THR A 381 -35.33 -10.12 -27.96
CA THR A 381 -35.68 -9.10 -26.96
C THR A 381 -34.50 -8.21 -26.57
N GLY A 382 -33.26 -8.64 -26.85
CA GLY A 382 -32.03 -7.98 -26.41
C GLY A 382 -31.81 -8.02 -24.90
N LYS A 383 -32.55 -8.87 -24.16
CA LYS A 383 -32.45 -8.99 -22.70
C LYS A 383 -31.69 -10.26 -22.31
N PHE A 384 -30.85 -10.14 -21.28
CA PHE A 384 -30.21 -11.29 -20.67
C PHE A 384 -31.22 -12.12 -19.88
N GLU A 385 -31.29 -13.40 -20.18
CA GLU A 385 -32.15 -14.35 -19.51
C GLU A 385 -31.32 -15.45 -18.85
N VAL A 386 -31.78 -15.95 -17.71
CA VAL A 386 -31.10 -17.05 -17.02
C VAL A 386 -31.32 -18.35 -17.79
N VAL A 387 -30.22 -18.99 -18.18
CA VAL A 387 -30.20 -20.26 -18.94
C VAL A 387 -29.68 -21.42 -18.11
N ALA A 388 -28.90 -21.14 -17.07
CA ALA A 388 -28.43 -22.14 -16.12
C ALA A 388 -28.14 -21.52 -14.74
N TYR A 389 -28.05 -22.39 -13.74
CA TYR A 389 -27.65 -22.05 -12.38
C TYR A 389 -26.41 -22.85 -11.96
N TYR A 390 -25.67 -22.29 -11.02
CA TYR A 390 -24.71 -22.99 -10.19
C TYR A 390 -25.18 -22.90 -8.75
N TRP A 391 -25.36 -24.05 -8.10
CA TRP A 391 -25.81 -24.14 -6.71
C TRP A 391 -24.62 -24.42 -5.80
N GLY A 392 -24.48 -23.65 -4.73
CA GLY A 392 -23.39 -23.84 -3.76
C GLY A 392 -23.52 -25.13 -2.95
N ASP A 393 -24.75 -25.56 -2.67
CA ASP A 393 -25.06 -26.80 -1.97
C ASP A 393 -24.92 -28.06 -2.86
N ARG A 394 -25.06 -27.89 -4.18
CA ARG A 394 -25.00 -28.94 -5.20
C ARG A 394 -24.12 -28.47 -6.35
N PRO A 395 -22.79 -28.53 -6.19
CA PRO A 395 -21.87 -27.95 -7.15
C PRO A 395 -22.00 -28.62 -8.52
N GLY A 396 -22.28 -27.82 -9.55
CA GLY A 396 -22.43 -28.30 -10.93
C GLY A 396 -23.23 -27.34 -11.81
N TYR A 397 -23.06 -27.48 -13.12
CA TYR A 397 -23.84 -26.74 -14.11
C TYR A 397 -25.27 -27.30 -14.17
N SER A 398 -26.26 -26.48 -13.80
CA SER A 398 -27.67 -26.88 -13.74
C SER A 398 -28.50 -26.11 -14.77
N PRO A 399 -28.80 -26.69 -15.94
CA PRO A 399 -29.56 -26.00 -16.99
C PRO A 399 -31.01 -25.73 -16.56
N VAL A 400 -31.58 -24.63 -17.04
CA VAL A 400 -32.99 -24.28 -16.82
C VAL A 400 -33.87 -24.99 -17.86
N ASN A 401 -34.88 -25.73 -17.40
CA ASN A 401 -35.79 -26.43 -18.31
C ASN A 401 -36.48 -25.47 -19.28
N GLY A 402 -36.44 -25.80 -20.58
CA GLY A 402 -37.05 -24.99 -21.64
C GLY A 402 -36.24 -23.75 -22.05
N LYS A 403 -35.07 -23.52 -21.44
CA LYS A 403 -34.13 -22.47 -21.87
C LYS A 403 -32.80 -23.10 -22.29
N SER A 404 -32.19 -22.54 -23.32
CA SER A 404 -30.89 -22.98 -23.84
C SER A 404 -30.07 -21.76 -24.23
N ILE A 405 -28.74 -21.89 -24.17
CA ILE A 405 -27.83 -20.87 -24.68
C ILE A 405 -28.03 -20.73 -26.19
N HIS A 406 -28.27 -19.50 -26.63
CA HIS A 406 -28.20 -19.08 -28.02
C HIS A 406 -26.74 -18.98 -28.44
N TRP A 407 -26.36 -19.69 -29.50
CA TRP A 407 -25.03 -19.59 -30.07
C TRP A 407 -25.07 -18.68 -31.28
N ALA A 408 -24.33 -17.57 -31.21
CA ALA A 408 -24.19 -16.61 -32.30
C ALA A 408 -23.78 -17.29 -33.63
N GLY A 409 -24.11 -16.66 -34.77
CA GLY A 409 -23.80 -17.23 -36.10
C GLY A 409 -24.68 -18.41 -36.51
N ALA A 410 -25.92 -18.48 -36.01
CA ALA A 410 -26.93 -19.50 -36.31
C ALA A 410 -26.52 -20.95 -35.98
N ARG A 411 -25.72 -21.13 -34.91
CA ARG A 411 -25.29 -22.46 -34.46
C ARG A 411 -26.26 -23.06 -33.45
N THR A 412 -26.35 -24.38 -33.45
CA THR A 412 -27.17 -25.14 -32.47
C THR A 412 -26.34 -25.75 -31.34
N ILE A 413 -25.00 -25.69 -31.43
CA ILE A 413 -24.05 -26.31 -30.50
C ILE A 413 -22.92 -25.29 -30.25
N PRO A 414 -22.34 -25.23 -29.04
CA PRO A 414 -21.13 -24.43 -28.76
C PRO A 414 -20.02 -24.70 -29.77
N SER A 415 -19.15 -23.71 -29.98
CA SER A 415 -17.97 -23.92 -30.81
C SER A 415 -17.15 -25.09 -30.26
N SER A 416 -17.01 -26.15 -31.06
CA SER A 416 -16.14 -27.26 -30.72
C SER A 416 -14.69 -26.84 -30.97
N GLU A 417 -13.75 -27.23 -30.09
CA GLU A 417 -12.31 -27.01 -30.30
C GLU A 417 -11.80 -27.57 -31.65
N ARG A 418 -12.59 -28.42 -32.33
CA ARG A 418 -12.26 -29.14 -33.56
C ARG A 418 -12.30 -28.34 -34.86
N THR A 419 -12.69 -27.06 -34.89
CA THR A 419 -12.64 -26.26 -36.12
C THR A 419 -11.25 -25.72 -36.48
N SER A 420 -10.17 -26.39 -36.05
CA SER A 420 -8.77 -26.00 -36.31
C SER A 420 -8.12 -26.73 -37.50
N LEU A 421 -8.82 -27.64 -38.18
CA LEU A 421 -8.25 -28.46 -39.26
C LEU A 421 -8.39 -27.92 -40.69
N LEU A 422 -9.11 -26.81 -40.94
CA LEU A 422 -9.35 -26.31 -42.30
C LEU A 422 -8.44 -25.15 -42.76
N LEU A 423 -7.39 -24.82 -42.00
CA LEU A 423 -6.31 -23.93 -42.48
C LEU A 423 -4.97 -24.69 -42.55
N GLN A 424 -4.97 -25.84 -43.23
CA GLN A 424 -3.74 -26.52 -43.62
C GLN A 424 -3.16 -25.90 -44.89
N GLY A 425 -2.02 -25.23 -44.73
CA GLY A 425 -1.22 -24.76 -45.86
C GLY A 425 0.05 -24.02 -45.48
N ARG A 426 0.82 -24.46 -44.46
CA ARG A 426 2.28 -24.18 -44.35
C ARG A 426 2.94 -24.92 -43.18
N GLN A 427 4.20 -25.28 -43.40
CA GLN A 427 5.10 -26.21 -42.71
C GLN A 427 5.29 -26.01 -41.18
N PRO A 428 5.76 -27.05 -40.45
CA PRO A 428 5.94 -27.01 -39.01
C PRO A 428 7.23 -26.26 -38.63
N GLY A 429 7.10 -25.11 -37.96
CA GLY A 429 8.20 -24.40 -37.33
C GLY A 429 7.80 -23.96 -35.92
N LEU A 430 8.62 -24.30 -34.93
CA LEU A 430 8.51 -24.11 -33.46
C LEU A 430 7.14 -24.43 -32.81
N PRO A 431 7.11 -24.93 -31.56
CA PRO A 431 5.85 -25.14 -30.85
C PRO A 431 5.09 -23.80 -30.79
N LYS A 432 3.92 -23.75 -31.45
CA LYS A 432 3.05 -22.57 -31.54
C LYS A 432 2.80 -21.94 -30.15
N THR A 433 2.76 -22.76 -29.10
CA THR A 433 2.60 -22.37 -27.70
C THR A 433 3.65 -21.37 -27.19
N LEU A 434 4.93 -21.55 -27.49
CA LEU A 434 6.01 -20.64 -27.04
C LEU A 434 5.92 -19.25 -27.69
N LYS A 435 5.53 -19.19 -28.97
CA LYS A 435 5.37 -17.93 -29.71
C LYS A 435 4.15 -17.14 -29.23
N TYR A 436 3.10 -17.82 -28.80
CA TYR A 436 1.90 -17.18 -28.26
C TYR A 436 2.07 -16.71 -26.81
N GLN A 437 2.85 -17.44 -25.99
CA GLN A 437 3.27 -16.98 -24.67
C GLN A 437 4.11 -15.70 -24.73
N ALA A 438 4.98 -15.56 -25.74
CA ALA A 438 5.75 -14.33 -25.96
C ALA A 438 4.86 -13.11 -26.31
N ASN A 439 3.74 -13.31 -27.00
CA ASN A 439 2.78 -12.24 -27.28
C ASN A 439 1.95 -11.85 -26.05
N ALA A 440 1.67 -12.77 -25.13
CA ALA A 440 0.99 -12.45 -23.88
C ALA A 440 1.86 -11.57 -22.97
N LEU A 441 3.17 -11.82 -22.94
CA LEU A 441 4.16 -11.00 -22.21
C LEU A 441 4.35 -9.60 -22.83
N LEU A 442 4.11 -9.43 -24.14
CA LEU A 442 4.20 -8.12 -24.80
C LEU A 442 3.25 -7.10 -24.14
N TRP A 443 2.10 -7.56 -23.67
CA TRP A 443 1.07 -6.74 -23.03
C TRP A 443 1.33 -6.50 -21.54
N ASP A 444 2.30 -7.20 -20.94
CA ASP A 444 2.72 -6.96 -19.57
C ASP A 444 3.47 -5.61 -19.48
N MET A 445 2.76 -4.60 -19.01
CA MET A 445 3.29 -3.25 -18.81
C MET A 445 3.84 -3.04 -17.39
N SER A 446 4.27 -4.09 -16.68
CA SER A 446 4.91 -3.97 -15.36
C SER A 446 6.17 -3.10 -15.34
N TRP A 447 6.78 -2.88 -16.50
CA TRP A 447 7.87 -1.92 -16.71
C TRP A 447 7.41 -0.45 -16.69
N LEU A 448 6.11 -0.18 -16.78
CA LEU A 448 5.56 1.16 -16.63
C LEU A 448 5.44 1.48 -15.13
N ILE A 449 6.26 2.42 -14.69
CA ILE A 449 6.43 2.74 -13.28
C ILE A 449 5.57 3.97 -12.93
N PRO A 450 4.66 3.86 -11.96
CA PRO A 450 3.94 5.00 -11.42
C PRO A 450 4.92 6.06 -10.88
N LYS A 451 4.65 7.33 -11.14
CA LYS A 451 5.51 8.43 -10.69
C LYS A 451 5.68 8.48 -9.17
N GLU A 452 4.62 8.14 -8.43
CA GLU A 452 4.60 8.08 -6.97
C GLU A 452 5.58 7.07 -6.38
N ASP A 453 5.92 6.00 -7.12
CA ASP A 453 6.89 5.01 -6.68
C ASP A 453 8.35 5.50 -6.83
N VAL A 454 8.56 6.65 -7.50
CA VAL A 454 9.88 7.22 -7.80
C VAL A 454 10.13 8.48 -6.98
N ILE A 455 10.87 8.34 -5.89
CA ILE A 455 11.21 9.45 -5.00
C ILE A 455 12.48 10.12 -5.51
N LYS A 456 12.31 11.27 -6.18
CA LYS A 456 13.44 12.08 -6.67
C LYS A 456 14.22 12.66 -5.50
N ARG A 457 15.55 12.48 -5.48
CA ARG A 457 16.40 13.20 -4.53
C ARG A 457 16.71 14.58 -5.11
N ASN A 458 16.58 15.63 -4.30
CA ASN A 458 16.98 16.98 -4.68
C ASN A 458 18.50 17.03 -4.81
N THR A 459 19.00 16.69 -5.99
CA THR A 459 20.35 17.05 -6.41
C THR A 459 20.25 18.39 -7.13
N GLN A 460 20.99 19.41 -6.69
CA GLN A 460 21.31 20.52 -7.59
C GLN A 460 21.99 19.91 -8.81
N THR A 461 21.27 19.87 -9.93
CA THR A 461 21.75 19.31 -11.19
C THR A 461 22.93 20.15 -11.68
N THR A 462 24.15 19.66 -11.49
CA THR A 462 25.24 20.01 -12.38
C THR A 462 25.01 19.28 -13.70
N SER A 463 24.19 19.90 -14.55
CA SER A 463 24.12 19.55 -15.96
C SER A 463 25.44 20.00 -16.58
N PHE A 464 26.47 19.15 -16.51
CA PHE A 464 27.79 19.50 -17.04
C PHE A 464 27.75 19.42 -18.57
N SER A 465 27.50 20.57 -19.22
CA SER A 465 27.90 20.77 -20.62
C SER A 465 29.42 20.89 -20.69
N MET A 466 30.03 20.61 -21.85
CA MET A 466 31.49 20.55 -22.06
C MET A 466 32.29 21.81 -21.67
N LEU A 467 31.67 22.90 -21.23
CA LEU A 467 32.31 24.20 -21.03
C LEU A 467 32.50 24.67 -19.58
N SER A 468 32.07 23.94 -18.55
CA SER A 468 32.11 24.46 -17.17
C SER A 468 33.18 23.85 -16.23
N MET A 469 34.22 23.19 -16.74
CA MET A 469 35.21 22.47 -15.93
C MET A 469 36.22 23.32 -15.11
N VAL A 470 36.12 24.65 -15.04
CA VAL A 470 37.14 25.48 -14.35
C VAL A 470 36.77 25.88 -12.91
N SER A 471 35.56 25.60 -12.42
CA SER A 471 35.23 25.97 -11.03
C SER A 471 34.11 25.12 -10.42
N GLY A 472 34.48 24.02 -9.77
CA GLY A 472 33.58 23.26 -8.91
C GLY A 472 34.17 23.10 -7.52
N ARG A 473 33.67 23.86 -6.54
CA ARG A 473 33.88 23.56 -5.12
C ARG A 473 32.94 22.40 -4.72
N PRO A 474 33.36 21.50 -3.82
CA PRO A 474 32.47 20.51 -3.26
C PRO A 474 31.49 21.20 -2.30
N ASP A 475 30.19 21.11 -2.57
CA ASP A 475 29.16 21.56 -1.63
C ASP A 475 28.43 20.35 -1.01
N SER A 476 28.33 20.43 0.32
CA SER A 476 27.43 19.73 1.26
C SER A 476 27.80 18.33 1.80
N GLU A 477 28.21 18.36 3.08
CA GLU A 477 27.79 17.58 4.26
C GLU A 477 27.71 16.04 4.25
N ASN A 478 27.81 15.34 3.11
CA ASN A 478 27.68 13.87 3.06
C ASN A 478 28.77 13.12 2.28
N GLY A 479 29.80 13.79 1.76
CA GLY A 479 31.01 13.15 1.22
C GLY A 479 30.85 12.25 -0.03
N GLU A 480 29.63 11.93 -0.47
CA GLU A 480 29.36 11.10 -1.65
C GLU A 480 29.08 11.98 -2.89
N GLN A 481 29.97 11.91 -3.88
CA GLN A 481 29.76 12.55 -5.18
C GLN A 481 28.74 11.74 -5.99
N LEU A 482 27.55 12.30 -6.20
CA LEU A 482 26.50 11.70 -7.04
C LEU A 482 26.65 12.16 -8.50
N PHE A 483 26.73 11.19 -9.41
CA PHE A 483 26.79 11.45 -10.85
C PHE A 483 25.40 11.40 -11.49
N GLY A 484 24.97 12.50 -12.14
CA GLY A 484 23.72 12.57 -12.91
C GLY A 484 22.43 12.70 -12.08
N LYS A 485 21.27 12.64 -12.75
CA LYS A 485 19.95 12.67 -12.09
C LYS A 485 19.64 11.29 -11.48
N VAL A 486 19.35 11.26 -10.18
CA VAL A 486 19.07 10.02 -9.43
C VAL A 486 17.74 10.06 -8.69
N ALA A 487 17.15 8.88 -8.46
CA ALA A 487 15.96 8.72 -7.64
C ALA A 487 16.00 7.40 -6.86
N GLN A 488 15.09 7.25 -5.90
CA GLN A 488 14.90 6.02 -5.16
C GLN A 488 13.64 5.30 -5.68
N TYR A 489 13.77 4.02 -6.02
CA TYR A 489 12.68 3.14 -6.46
C TYR A 489 12.85 1.78 -5.79
N LYS A 490 11.78 1.27 -5.12
CA LYS A 490 11.82 0.03 -4.33
C LYS A 490 13.04 -0.05 -3.38
N HIS A 491 13.30 1.05 -2.67
CA HIS A 491 14.45 1.24 -1.77
C HIS A 491 15.85 1.20 -2.41
N ALA A 492 15.98 1.01 -3.72
CA ALA A 492 17.25 1.08 -4.45
C ALA A 492 17.46 2.44 -5.13
N LEU A 493 18.72 2.86 -5.25
CA LEU A 493 19.09 4.05 -6.01
C LEU A 493 19.07 3.72 -7.51
N VAL A 494 18.39 4.54 -8.30
CA VAL A 494 18.23 4.37 -9.74
C VAL A 494 18.65 5.64 -10.49
N SER A 495 19.15 5.47 -11.71
CA SER A 495 19.44 6.59 -12.62
C SER A 495 18.20 6.98 -13.40
N LEU A 496 17.91 8.28 -13.45
CA LEU A 496 16.81 8.85 -14.23
C LEU A 496 17.34 9.54 -15.48
N ARG A 497 16.84 9.13 -16.64
CA ARG A 497 17.13 9.79 -17.91
C ARG A 497 15.87 10.27 -18.59
N GLU A 498 15.84 11.52 -18.98
CA GLU A 498 14.69 12.09 -19.70
C GLU A 498 14.74 11.69 -21.19
N SER A 499 13.59 11.34 -21.75
CA SER A 499 13.40 11.08 -23.17
C SER A 499 13.68 12.35 -23.97
N GLN A 500 14.37 12.19 -25.10
CA GLN A 500 14.62 13.30 -26.01
C GLN A 500 13.41 13.59 -26.89
N SER A 501 12.65 12.53 -27.20
CA SER A 501 11.44 12.58 -28.01
C SER A 501 10.21 12.77 -27.14
N ARG A 502 9.21 13.50 -27.67
CA ARG A 502 7.90 13.61 -27.05
C ARG A 502 7.07 12.37 -27.39
N ILE A 503 6.57 11.66 -26.38
CA ILE A 503 5.78 10.44 -26.54
C ILE A 503 4.50 10.61 -25.74
N THR A 504 3.40 10.80 -26.45
CA THR A 504 2.06 11.03 -25.88
C THR A 504 1.24 9.75 -25.74
N SER A 505 1.58 8.70 -26.49
CA SER A 505 0.93 7.38 -26.42
C SER A 505 1.93 6.27 -26.75
N ILE A 506 1.69 5.08 -26.20
CA ILE A 506 2.52 3.91 -26.49
C ILE A 506 1.92 3.15 -27.67
N SER A 507 2.68 2.96 -28.75
CA SER A 507 2.27 2.09 -29.87
C SER A 507 2.75 0.65 -29.68
N LYS A 508 2.22 -0.27 -30.49
CA LYS A 508 2.66 -1.69 -30.49
C LYS A 508 4.13 -1.84 -30.84
N GLU A 509 4.61 -1.06 -31.80
CA GLU A 509 6.02 -1.04 -32.22
C GLU A 509 6.92 -0.59 -31.07
N LEU A 510 6.48 0.42 -30.31
CA LEU A 510 7.19 0.91 -29.14
C LEU A 510 7.24 -0.13 -28.01
N MET A 511 6.15 -0.87 -27.77
CA MET A 511 6.14 -1.97 -26.80
C MET A 511 7.11 -3.09 -27.18
N VAL A 512 7.22 -3.42 -28.47
CA VAL A 512 8.20 -4.40 -28.96
C VAL A 512 9.63 -3.90 -28.73
N GLU A 513 9.90 -2.62 -28.99
CA GLU A 513 11.20 -1.98 -28.73
C GLU A 513 11.57 -2.06 -27.24
N ILE A 514 10.64 -1.71 -26.35
CA ILE A 514 10.82 -1.74 -24.90
C ILE A 514 11.06 -3.17 -24.39
N ASN A 515 10.27 -4.14 -24.86
CA ASN A 515 10.42 -5.54 -24.46
C ASN A 515 11.78 -6.12 -24.87
N LYS A 516 12.26 -5.80 -26.08
CA LYS A 516 13.62 -6.19 -26.50
C LYS A 516 14.67 -5.65 -25.53
N ARG A 517 14.49 -4.44 -25.00
CA ARG A 517 15.44 -3.83 -24.06
C ARG A 517 15.34 -4.40 -22.64
N LEU A 518 14.13 -4.71 -22.16
CA LEU A 518 13.87 -5.30 -20.85
C LEU A 518 14.46 -6.71 -20.70
N ASN A 519 14.43 -7.49 -21.78
CA ASN A 519 14.92 -8.86 -21.78
C ASN A 519 16.46 -8.99 -21.84
N LEU A 520 17.20 -7.87 -21.91
CA LEU A 520 18.66 -7.90 -21.89
C LEU A 520 19.21 -7.91 -20.47
N GLN A 521 19.97 -8.95 -20.15
CA GLN A 521 20.67 -9.11 -18.87
C GLN A 521 22.10 -9.60 -19.11
N HIS A 522 23.07 -8.78 -18.70
CA HIS A 522 24.49 -9.12 -18.80
C HIS A 522 25.29 -8.25 -17.81
N ASN A 523 26.41 -8.75 -17.30
CA ASN A 523 27.23 -8.03 -16.31
C ASN A 523 27.75 -6.69 -16.82
N ASN A 524 28.06 -6.59 -18.11
CA ASN A 524 28.57 -5.39 -18.78
C ASN A 524 27.49 -4.58 -19.53
N VAL A 525 26.21 -4.79 -19.21
CA VAL A 525 25.08 -4.02 -19.77
C VAL A 525 24.25 -3.48 -18.62
N VAL A 526 23.95 -2.19 -18.67
CA VAL A 526 23.11 -1.55 -17.65
C VAL A 526 21.70 -2.15 -17.70
N ARG A 527 21.20 -2.63 -16.57
CA ARG A 527 19.82 -3.10 -16.44
C ARG A 527 18.85 -1.94 -16.65
N PHE A 528 17.97 -2.10 -17.63
CA PHE A 528 16.83 -1.22 -17.85
C PHE A 528 15.67 -1.66 -16.94
N ILE A 529 15.16 -0.74 -16.14
CA ILE A 529 14.16 -1.06 -15.10
C ILE A 529 12.75 -0.77 -15.63
N GLY A 530 12.56 0.38 -16.28
CA GLY A 530 11.23 0.78 -16.72
C GLY A 530 11.13 2.24 -17.16
N ILE A 531 9.90 2.71 -17.31
CA ILE A 531 9.58 4.04 -17.83
C ILE A 531 8.51 4.69 -16.96
N VAL A 532 8.62 5.99 -16.71
CA VAL A 532 7.59 6.82 -16.09
C VAL A 532 6.95 7.71 -17.17
N LEU A 533 5.64 7.57 -17.37
CA LEU A 533 4.83 8.36 -18.31
C LEU A 533 3.98 9.41 -17.57
N ASP A 534 4.61 10.49 -17.13
CA ASP A 534 3.93 11.59 -16.44
C ASP A 534 3.92 12.91 -17.23
N SER A 535 4.75 13.00 -18.27
CA SER A 535 4.86 14.21 -19.09
C SER A 535 5.03 13.85 -20.55
N GLU A 536 4.93 14.83 -21.45
CA GLU A 536 5.23 14.64 -22.88
C GLU A 536 6.62 14.03 -23.10
N ARG A 537 7.55 14.16 -22.15
CA ARG A 537 8.87 13.52 -22.18
C ARG A 537 8.97 12.44 -21.10
N PRO A 538 8.84 11.15 -21.48
CA PRO A 538 8.97 10.04 -20.55
C PRO A 538 10.31 10.04 -19.80
N GLN A 539 10.34 9.53 -18.57
CA GLN A 539 11.59 9.30 -17.84
C GLN A 539 11.95 7.82 -17.87
N LEU A 540 13.15 7.49 -18.32
CA LEU A 540 13.71 6.15 -18.39
C LEU A 540 14.49 5.84 -17.10
N LEU A 541 14.17 4.72 -16.47
CA LEU A 541 14.80 4.25 -15.23
C LEU A 541 15.83 3.15 -15.54
N HIS A 542 17.05 3.35 -15.06
CA HIS A 542 18.16 2.42 -15.21
C HIS A 542 18.79 2.12 -13.84
N GLU A 543 19.51 1.00 -13.72
CA GLU A 543 20.35 0.78 -12.55
C GLU A 543 21.37 1.92 -12.37
N TYR A 544 21.61 2.33 -11.12
CA TYR A 544 22.56 3.40 -10.83
C TYR A 544 23.99 2.85 -10.72
N CYS A 545 24.92 3.51 -11.42
CA CYS A 545 26.35 3.20 -11.39
C CYS A 545 27.10 4.32 -10.64
N PRO A 546 27.56 4.08 -9.40
CA PRO A 546 28.04 5.15 -8.50
C PRO A 546 29.40 5.75 -8.87
N LYS A 547 30.16 5.15 -9.80
CA LYS A 547 31.45 5.71 -10.25
C LYS A 547 31.33 6.62 -11.48
N GLY A 548 30.11 6.89 -11.94
CA GLY A 548 29.86 7.75 -13.08
C GLY A 548 30.20 7.09 -14.41
N SER A 549 30.45 7.91 -15.43
CA SER A 549 30.83 7.48 -16.76
C SER A 549 32.34 7.18 -16.87
N LEU A 550 32.73 6.45 -17.89
CA LEU A 550 34.14 6.22 -18.23
C LEU A 550 34.85 7.56 -18.45
N GLN A 551 34.17 8.54 -19.05
CA GLN A 551 34.73 9.88 -19.21
C GLN A 551 35.09 10.52 -17.86
N ASP A 552 34.23 10.41 -16.85
CA ASP A 552 34.49 10.95 -15.50
C ASP A 552 35.72 10.30 -14.85
N ILE A 553 35.90 8.99 -15.06
CA ILE A 553 37.05 8.24 -14.55
C ILE A 553 38.35 8.65 -15.26
N LEU A 554 38.31 8.85 -16.57
CA LEU A 554 39.48 9.25 -17.35
C LEU A 554 39.98 10.65 -16.93
N HIS A 555 39.07 11.60 -16.70
CA HIS A 555 39.42 12.98 -16.31
C HIS A 555 39.84 13.13 -14.85
N ASN A 556 39.50 12.17 -13.99
CA ASN A 556 39.84 12.25 -12.58
C ASN A 556 41.30 11.86 -12.35
N GLU A 557 42.20 12.85 -12.31
CA GLU A 557 43.65 12.67 -12.11
C GLU A 557 44.02 11.89 -10.84
N THR A 558 43.15 11.87 -9.81
CA THR A 558 43.40 11.12 -8.57
C THR A 558 43.35 9.60 -8.76
N ILE A 559 42.67 9.12 -9.80
CA ILE A 559 42.59 7.70 -10.12
C ILE A 559 43.86 7.31 -10.92
N SER A 560 44.63 6.35 -10.41
CA SER A 560 45.75 5.78 -11.16
C SER A 560 45.25 4.69 -12.11
N LEU A 561 45.26 4.98 -13.42
CA LEU A 561 44.88 4.06 -14.48
C LEU A 561 46.12 3.31 -14.99
N ASP A 562 46.54 2.30 -14.25
CA ASP A 562 47.59 1.38 -14.71
C ASP A 562 47.13 0.53 -15.91
N ALA A 563 48.08 -0.10 -16.61
CA ALA A 563 47.82 -0.87 -17.83
C ALA A 563 46.79 -2.00 -17.61
N ASP A 564 46.82 -2.57 -16.41
CA ASP A 564 45.96 -3.65 -15.95
C ASP A 564 44.51 -3.19 -15.77
N PHE A 565 44.29 -2.04 -15.14
CA PHE A 565 42.97 -1.44 -15.02
C PHE A 565 42.43 -0.93 -16.36
N LYS A 566 43.28 -0.35 -17.23
CA LYS A 566 42.88 -0.01 -18.60
C LYS A 566 42.41 -1.26 -19.36
N ARG A 567 43.12 -2.37 -19.23
CA ARG A 567 42.76 -3.65 -19.84
C ARG A 567 41.40 -4.17 -19.36
N SER A 568 41.11 -4.10 -18.06
CA SER A 568 39.82 -4.57 -17.54
C SER A 568 38.65 -3.78 -18.11
N LEU A 569 38.78 -2.44 -18.21
CA LEU A 569 37.75 -1.58 -18.81
C LEU A 569 37.54 -1.91 -20.30
N ILE A 570 38.61 -2.16 -21.06
CA ILE A 570 38.53 -2.53 -22.47
C ILE A 570 37.82 -3.88 -22.64
N ASP A 571 38.19 -4.87 -21.84
CA ASP A 571 37.59 -6.21 -21.87
C ASP A 571 36.09 -6.18 -21.51
N ASP A 572 35.70 -5.38 -20.52
CA ASP A 572 34.30 -5.17 -20.16
C ASP A 572 33.47 -4.58 -21.31
N ILE A 573 34.00 -3.56 -22.02
CA ILE A 573 33.34 -2.98 -23.20
C ILE A 573 33.15 -4.04 -24.28
N VAL A 574 34.20 -4.81 -24.59
CA VAL A 574 34.16 -5.84 -25.65
C VAL A 574 33.16 -6.93 -25.32
N ARG A 575 33.13 -7.43 -24.08
CA ARG A 575 32.14 -8.42 -23.62
C ARG A 575 30.70 -7.88 -23.73
N GLY A 576 30.48 -6.63 -23.32
CA GLY A 576 29.19 -5.97 -23.45
C GLY A 576 28.73 -5.84 -24.91
N MET A 577 29.64 -5.43 -25.81
CA MET A 577 29.34 -5.26 -27.24
C MET A 577 29.10 -6.59 -27.96
N CYS A 578 29.87 -7.64 -27.68
CA CYS A 578 29.60 -9.01 -28.15
C CYS A 578 28.17 -9.44 -27.79
N TYR A 579 27.74 -9.19 -26.55
CA TYR A 579 26.39 -9.53 -26.10
C TYR A 579 25.32 -8.73 -26.85
N ILE A 580 25.48 -7.41 -27.00
CA ILE A 580 24.52 -6.56 -27.71
C ILE A 580 24.40 -6.97 -29.18
N HIS A 581 25.50 -7.24 -29.87
CA HIS A 581 25.50 -7.61 -31.30
C HIS A 581 24.82 -8.95 -31.57
N ASN A 582 24.92 -9.89 -30.63
CA ASN A 582 24.26 -11.19 -30.70
C ASN A 582 22.79 -11.17 -30.22
N SER A 583 22.32 -10.05 -29.65
CA SER A 583 20.94 -9.89 -29.17
C SER A 583 19.95 -9.47 -30.27
N ASP A 584 18.66 -9.37 -29.92
CA ASP A 584 17.59 -8.86 -30.81
C ASP A 584 17.67 -7.35 -31.07
N VAL A 585 18.48 -6.63 -30.29
CA VAL A 585 18.76 -5.20 -30.49
C VAL A 585 19.83 -4.99 -31.56
N ARG A 586 20.74 -5.97 -31.77
CA ARG A 586 21.77 -6.05 -32.83
C ARG A 586 22.87 -4.98 -32.84
N TYR A 587 22.63 -3.77 -32.38
CA TYR A 587 23.61 -2.68 -32.37
C TYR A 587 23.42 -1.76 -31.17
N HIS A 588 24.48 -1.09 -30.74
CA HIS A 588 24.40 -0.03 -29.74
C HIS A 588 24.01 1.30 -30.37
N GLY A 589 24.61 1.65 -31.51
CA GLY A 589 24.35 2.83 -32.34
C GLY A 589 24.83 4.18 -31.76
N ARG A 590 25.22 4.21 -30.48
CA ARG A 590 25.62 5.44 -29.77
C ARG A 590 26.74 5.16 -28.75
N LEU A 591 27.65 4.25 -29.07
CA LEU A 591 28.76 3.92 -28.19
C LEU A 591 29.69 5.15 -28.03
N ARG A 592 29.90 5.61 -26.80
CA ARG A 592 30.73 6.76 -26.42
C ARG A 592 31.23 6.56 -25.00
N SER A 593 32.31 7.22 -24.60
CA SER A 593 32.81 7.18 -23.22
C SER A 593 31.78 7.67 -22.19
N THR A 594 30.85 8.56 -22.57
CA THR A 594 29.70 8.98 -21.74
C THR A 594 28.61 7.93 -21.55
N ASN A 595 28.50 6.98 -22.47
CA ASN A 595 27.52 5.89 -22.45
C ASN A 595 28.12 4.56 -21.92
N CYS A 596 29.36 4.62 -21.41
CA CYS A 596 29.99 3.56 -20.64
C CYS A 596 30.00 4.02 -19.18
N VAL A 597 29.31 3.33 -18.28
CA VAL A 597 29.23 3.68 -16.85
C VAL A 597 29.86 2.61 -15.99
N VAL A 598 30.29 2.96 -14.78
CA VAL A 598 31.06 2.06 -13.92
C VAL A 598 30.37 1.84 -12.57
N ASP A 599 30.19 0.57 -12.21
CA ASP A 599 29.51 0.19 -10.98
C ASP A 599 30.41 0.33 -9.73
N GLY A 600 29.86 0.02 -8.54
CA GLY A 600 30.61 0.13 -7.28
C GLY A 600 31.83 -0.81 -7.18
N ARG A 601 31.90 -1.85 -8.02
CA ARG A 601 32.99 -2.84 -8.08
C ARG A 601 33.97 -2.56 -9.22
N PHE A 602 33.89 -1.38 -9.84
CA PHE A 602 34.69 -0.99 -11.01
C PHE A 602 34.45 -1.87 -12.25
N VAL A 603 33.27 -2.50 -12.37
CA VAL A 603 32.86 -3.17 -13.60
C VAL A 603 32.23 -2.15 -14.54
N LEU A 604 32.71 -2.10 -15.78
CA LEU A 604 32.13 -1.21 -16.79
C LEU A 604 30.90 -1.84 -17.44
N LYS A 605 29.85 -1.03 -17.57
CA LYS A 605 28.55 -1.37 -18.16
C LYS A 605 28.16 -0.40 -19.26
N LEU A 606 27.58 -0.93 -20.33
CA LEU A 606 27.07 -0.15 -21.46
C LEU A 606 25.62 0.31 -21.21
N THR A 607 25.33 1.58 -21.50
CA THR A 607 24.00 2.18 -21.32
C THR A 607 23.52 2.93 -22.58
N ASP A 608 22.27 3.39 -22.58
CA ASP A 608 21.72 4.24 -23.63
C ASP A 608 21.66 3.65 -25.03
N PHE A 609 21.15 2.43 -25.13
CA PHE A 609 20.95 1.73 -26.39
C PHE A 609 19.62 0.97 -26.40
N GLY A 610 19.20 0.51 -27.59
CA GLY A 610 18.03 -0.34 -27.77
C GLY A 610 16.66 0.34 -27.68
N LEU A 611 16.63 1.66 -27.47
CA LEU A 611 15.40 2.47 -27.41
C LEU A 611 15.42 3.66 -28.40
N PRO A 612 15.65 3.44 -29.71
CA PRO A 612 15.76 4.52 -30.70
C PRO A 612 14.61 5.55 -30.68
N THR A 613 13.38 5.13 -30.35
CA THR A 613 12.21 6.03 -30.31
C THR A 613 12.27 7.03 -29.17
N PHE A 614 12.89 6.69 -28.04
CA PHE A 614 13.08 7.61 -26.90
C PHE A 614 14.30 8.53 -27.08
N TYR A 615 15.14 8.18 -28.04
CA TYR A 615 16.46 8.73 -28.24
C TYR A 615 16.56 9.60 -29.51
N ASP A 616 15.45 9.81 -30.22
CA ASP A 616 15.39 10.59 -31.46
C ASP A 616 15.33 12.10 -31.14
N ASP A 617 16.39 12.84 -31.49
CA ASP A 617 16.57 14.26 -31.15
C ASP A 617 15.84 15.23 -32.12
N ARG A 618 15.04 14.73 -33.08
CA ARG A 618 14.38 15.50 -34.18
C ARG A 618 13.45 16.64 -33.79
N GLY A 619 13.24 16.90 -32.49
CA GLY A 619 12.33 17.93 -31.99
C GLY A 619 13.02 19.08 -31.23
N GLN A 620 14.35 19.11 -31.16
CA GLN A 620 15.09 20.14 -30.43
C GLN A 620 15.84 21.09 -31.36
N SER A 621 15.83 22.38 -31.02
CA SER A 621 16.90 23.30 -31.37
C SER A 621 18.13 22.94 -30.52
N GLU A 622 18.73 21.76 -30.73
CA GLU A 622 20.04 21.49 -30.14
C GLU A 622 21.02 22.51 -30.70
N ASP A 623 21.80 23.13 -29.81
CA ASP A 623 22.92 23.97 -30.21
C ASP A 623 23.81 23.18 -31.18
N GLU A 624 24.12 23.77 -32.34
CA GLU A 624 24.92 23.13 -33.39
C GLU A 624 26.21 22.53 -32.81
N ASN A 625 26.84 23.23 -31.86
CA ASN A 625 28.06 22.77 -31.22
C ASN A 625 27.88 21.44 -30.48
N THR A 626 26.78 21.26 -29.75
CA THR A 626 26.47 20.03 -28.99
C THR A 626 26.24 18.84 -29.93
N HIS A 627 25.60 19.08 -31.08
CA HIS A 627 25.39 18.06 -32.10
C HIS A 627 26.71 17.54 -32.69
N TYR A 628 27.61 18.44 -33.10
CA TYR A 628 28.91 18.06 -33.66
C TYR A 628 29.81 17.39 -32.62
N GLN A 629 29.72 17.83 -31.37
CA GLN A 629 30.40 17.21 -30.25
C GLN A 629 29.99 15.74 -30.05
N LYS A 630 28.67 15.43 -30.00
CA LYS A 630 28.17 14.05 -29.90
C LYS A 630 28.53 13.18 -31.12
N SER A 631 28.84 13.82 -32.25
CA SER A 631 29.13 13.16 -33.53
C SER A 631 30.60 12.72 -33.69
N LEU A 632 31.49 13.08 -32.77
CA LEU A 632 32.92 12.74 -32.86
C LEU A 632 33.22 11.23 -32.82
N TRP A 633 32.34 10.45 -32.20
CA TRP A 633 32.42 8.99 -32.15
C TRP A 633 31.76 8.30 -33.34
N LYS A 634 31.07 9.05 -34.22
CA LYS A 634 30.27 8.50 -35.30
C LYS A 634 31.14 8.18 -36.51
N ALA A 635 30.93 7.01 -37.09
CA ALA A 635 31.69 6.52 -38.23
C ALA A 635 31.48 7.37 -39.51
N PRO A 636 32.49 7.49 -40.39
CA PRO A 636 32.44 8.36 -41.56
C PRO A 636 31.29 8.02 -42.53
N GLU A 637 30.98 6.75 -42.74
CA GLU A 637 29.87 6.31 -43.58
C GLU A 637 28.50 6.74 -43.03
N LEU A 638 28.35 6.73 -41.69
CA LEU A 638 27.13 7.16 -41.03
C LEU A 638 27.00 8.69 -40.95
N LEU A 639 28.13 9.40 -41.07
CA LEU A 639 28.22 10.85 -41.15
C LEU A 639 27.94 11.39 -42.57
N ARG A 640 28.24 10.60 -43.60
CA ARG A 640 27.96 10.90 -45.03
C ARG A 640 26.52 10.59 -45.44
N SER A 641 25.87 9.64 -44.76
CA SER A 641 24.50 9.24 -45.08
C SER A 641 23.48 10.32 -44.68
N ASP A 642 22.65 10.75 -45.64
CA ASP A 642 21.47 11.60 -45.38
C ASP A 642 20.39 10.86 -44.56
N LYS A 643 20.45 9.53 -44.47
CA LYS A 643 19.53 8.75 -43.64
C LYS A 643 19.97 8.81 -42.18
N HIS A 644 19.47 9.79 -41.44
CA HIS A 644 19.73 10.03 -40.01
C HIS A 644 19.41 8.86 -39.04
N LYS A 645 18.94 7.70 -39.54
CA LYS A 645 18.46 6.54 -38.75
C LYS A 645 19.25 5.25 -38.95
N VAL A 646 20.37 5.28 -39.67
CA VAL A 646 21.16 4.06 -39.91
C VAL A 646 22.20 3.92 -38.81
N TYR A 647 21.98 2.98 -37.90
CA TYR A 647 22.99 2.47 -36.98
C TYR A 647 23.42 1.09 -37.48
N THR A 648 24.72 0.78 -37.37
CA THR A 648 25.27 -0.47 -37.87
C THR A 648 26.25 -1.05 -36.85
N ILE A 649 26.39 -2.37 -36.87
CA ILE A 649 27.40 -3.11 -36.10
C ILE A 649 28.80 -2.55 -36.40
N LYS A 650 29.12 -2.30 -37.67
CA LYS A 650 30.41 -1.72 -38.10
C LYS A 650 30.61 -0.27 -37.67
N GLY A 651 29.53 0.48 -37.47
CA GLY A 651 29.56 1.81 -36.87
C GLY A 651 29.98 1.77 -35.41
N ASP A 652 29.46 0.79 -34.65
CA ASP A 652 29.86 0.60 -33.24
C ASP A 652 31.36 0.24 -33.10
N VAL A 653 31.90 -0.53 -34.04
CA VAL A 653 33.33 -0.89 -34.07
C VAL A 653 34.21 0.36 -34.25
N TYR A 654 33.81 1.29 -35.12
CA TYR A 654 34.49 2.58 -35.26
C TYR A 654 34.40 3.40 -33.96
N SER A 655 33.20 3.48 -33.37
CA SER A 655 33.01 4.20 -32.11
C SER A 655 33.86 3.61 -30.97
N PHE A 656 34.01 2.28 -30.93
CA PHE A 656 34.89 1.60 -29.99
C PHE A 656 36.36 2.00 -30.16
N ALA A 657 36.85 2.17 -31.39
CA ALA A 657 38.21 2.62 -31.64
C ALA A 657 38.50 4.01 -31.03
N ILE A 658 37.52 4.92 -31.11
CA ILE A 658 37.61 6.26 -30.50
C ILE A 658 37.65 6.14 -28.96
N VAL A 659 36.77 5.31 -28.38
CA VAL A 659 36.78 5.07 -26.92
C VAL A 659 38.10 4.41 -26.47
N LEU A 660 38.66 3.51 -27.26
CA LEU A 660 39.94 2.87 -27.00
C LEU A 660 41.08 3.89 -27.01
N GLN A 661 41.06 4.84 -27.96
CA GLN A 661 41.98 5.97 -27.99
C GLN A 661 41.85 6.85 -26.73
N GLU A 662 40.64 7.13 -26.26
CA GLU A 662 40.40 7.88 -25.01
C GLU A 662 41.00 7.15 -23.79
N ILE A 663 40.83 5.83 -23.67
CA ILE A 663 41.36 5.04 -22.54
C ILE A 663 42.89 5.05 -22.52
N ILE A 664 43.53 4.93 -23.68
CA ILE A 664 45.00 4.86 -23.77
C ILE A 664 45.61 6.24 -23.50
N SER A 665 45.10 7.27 -24.19
CA SER A 665 45.62 8.64 -24.09
C SER A 665 45.20 9.37 -22.82
N ARG A 666 44.13 8.92 -22.16
CA ARG A 666 43.49 9.60 -21.03
C ARG A 666 43.05 11.03 -21.35
N ASN A 667 42.73 11.28 -22.62
CA ASN A 667 42.26 12.57 -23.13
C ASN A 667 40.89 12.42 -23.79
N ILE A 668 40.20 13.54 -24.02
CA ILE A 668 38.98 13.54 -24.85
C ILE A 668 39.29 13.20 -26.32
N PRO A 669 38.30 12.80 -27.12
CA PRO A 669 38.52 12.52 -28.53
C PRO A 669 39.02 13.75 -29.28
N PHE A 670 40.05 13.55 -30.10
CA PHE A 670 40.68 14.59 -30.91
C PHE A 670 41.24 15.77 -30.09
N GLU A 671 41.70 15.54 -28.86
CA GLU A 671 42.22 16.61 -27.99
C GLU A 671 43.32 17.45 -28.65
N TYR A 672 44.31 16.80 -29.28
CA TYR A 672 45.42 17.49 -29.94
C TYR A 672 44.95 18.38 -31.10
N GLU A 673 43.92 17.93 -31.83
CA GLU A 673 43.35 18.63 -32.97
C GLU A 673 42.36 19.72 -32.55
N ARG A 674 41.69 19.55 -31.40
CA ARG A 674 40.74 20.52 -30.82
C ARG A 674 41.40 21.83 -30.40
N GLY A 675 42.71 21.86 -30.19
CA GLY A 675 43.48 23.10 -30.01
C GLY A 675 43.50 24.00 -31.24
N LEU A 676 43.19 23.46 -32.43
CA LEU A 676 43.26 24.16 -33.72
C LEU A 676 41.94 24.12 -34.52
N LEU A 677 41.06 23.16 -34.25
CA LEU A 677 39.86 22.89 -35.02
C LEU A 677 38.64 22.77 -34.11
N THR A 678 37.53 23.37 -34.53
CA THR A 678 36.23 23.19 -33.89
C THR A 678 35.68 21.78 -34.11
N PRO A 679 34.76 21.28 -33.26
CA PRO A 679 34.11 19.99 -33.47
C PRO A 679 33.45 19.84 -34.86
N LYS A 680 32.90 20.92 -35.40
CA LYS A 680 32.30 20.97 -36.74
C LYS A 680 33.32 20.75 -37.85
N GLU A 681 34.48 21.38 -37.75
CA GLU A 681 35.58 21.22 -38.71
C GLU A 681 36.18 19.81 -38.64
N ILE A 682 36.33 19.27 -37.43
CA ILE A 682 36.79 17.88 -37.21
C ILE A 682 35.84 16.91 -37.89
N VAL A 683 34.53 16.99 -37.61
CA VAL A 683 33.53 16.12 -38.24
C VAL A 683 33.53 16.27 -39.76
N THR A 684 33.70 17.48 -40.28
CA THR A 684 33.80 17.72 -41.73
C THR A 684 35.03 17.04 -42.34
N LYS A 685 36.19 17.14 -41.67
CA LYS A 685 37.41 16.44 -42.11
C LYS A 685 37.26 14.92 -42.03
N VAL A 686 36.64 14.37 -40.99
CA VAL A 686 36.34 12.94 -40.91
C VAL A 686 35.44 12.50 -42.07
N LYS A 687 34.52 13.35 -42.53
CA LYS A 687 33.66 13.06 -43.69
C LYS A 687 34.41 13.04 -45.02
N THR A 688 35.37 13.94 -45.26
CA THR A 688 35.85 14.20 -46.63
C THR A 688 37.37 14.23 -46.82
N ALA A 689 38.18 14.13 -45.77
CA ALA A 689 39.63 14.22 -45.89
C ALA A 689 40.24 13.00 -46.59
N ASP A 690 41.26 13.27 -47.41
CA ASP A 690 42.12 12.27 -48.06
C ASP A 690 43.59 12.70 -47.87
N PRO A 691 44.43 11.95 -47.15
CA PRO A 691 44.14 10.67 -46.48
C PRO A 691 43.12 10.80 -45.32
N PRO A 692 42.48 9.70 -44.90
CA PRO A 692 41.45 9.71 -43.86
C PRO A 692 41.91 10.38 -42.56
N PHE A 693 41.12 11.33 -42.06
CA PHE A 693 41.43 12.06 -40.82
C PHE A 693 41.05 11.22 -39.60
N ARG A 694 42.01 10.99 -38.69
CA ARG A 694 41.87 10.19 -37.46
C ARG A 694 42.60 10.86 -36.29
N PRO A 695 42.18 10.60 -35.03
CA PRO A 695 42.88 11.10 -33.84
C PRO A 695 44.34 10.64 -33.76
N GLN A 696 45.21 11.51 -33.23
CA GLN A 696 46.59 11.11 -32.91
C GLN A 696 46.67 10.17 -31.70
N LEU A 697 47.52 9.14 -31.81
CA LEU A 697 47.82 8.20 -30.74
C LEU A 697 49.10 8.62 -29.97
N PRO A 698 49.19 8.35 -28.66
CA PRO A 698 50.40 8.59 -27.89
C PRO A 698 51.59 7.77 -28.42
N LYS A 699 52.80 8.34 -28.37
CA LYS A 699 54.04 7.68 -28.85
C LYS A 699 54.39 6.40 -28.07
N ASP A 700 53.93 6.29 -26.83
CA ASP A 700 54.19 5.16 -25.94
C ASP A 700 53.08 4.09 -26.02
N CYS A 701 52.23 4.12 -27.05
CA CYS A 701 51.18 3.14 -27.25
C CYS A 701 51.79 1.76 -27.62
N ASP A 702 51.19 0.69 -27.10
CA ASP A 702 51.56 -0.68 -27.49
C ASP A 702 51.26 -0.89 -28.99
N PRO A 703 52.25 -1.35 -29.80
CA PRO A 703 52.06 -1.56 -31.24
C PRO A 703 50.89 -2.48 -31.61
N GLU A 704 50.60 -3.49 -30.80
CA GLU A 704 49.48 -4.41 -31.04
C GLU A 704 48.14 -3.70 -30.84
N ILE A 705 48.03 -2.87 -29.80
CA ILE A 705 46.83 -2.08 -29.53
C ILE A 705 46.66 -0.95 -30.57
N GLU A 706 47.77 -0.34 -31.01
CA GLU A 706 47.75 0.63 -32.12
C GLU A 706 47.23 -0.02 -33.41
N SER A 707 47.72 -1.22 -33.76
CA SER A 707 47.23 -1.97 -34.92
C SER A 707 45.74 -2.26 -34.82
N LEU A 708 45.26 -2.65 -33.64
CA LEU A 708 43.85 -2.91 -33.39
C LEU A 708 42.99 -1.65 -33.57
N ILE A 709 43.42 -0.50 -33.05
CA ILE A 709 42.71 0.79 -33.25
C ILE A 709 42.65 1.12 -34.74
N GLN A 710 43.78 0.95 -35.44
CA GLN A 710 43.89 1.22 -36.88
C GLN A 710 42.94 0.35 -37.72
N GLN A 711 42.77 -0.92 -37.36
CA GLN A 711 41.81 -1.82 -38.00
C GLN A 711 40.36 -1.44 -37.66
N CYS A 712 40.06 -1.09 -36.39
CA CYS A 712 38.71 -0.78 -35.95
C CYS A 712 38.14 0.51 -36.56
N TRP A 713 38.96 1.54 -36.81
CA TRP A 713 38.52 2.80 -37.42
C TRP A 713 38.78 2.91 -38.93
N ASN A 714 38.95 1.77 -39.62
CA ASN A 714 39.19 1.75 -41.06
C ASN A 714 38.11 2.54 -41.82
N GLU A 715 38.53 3.22 -42.89
CA GLU A 715 37.64 4.01 -43.75
C GLU A 715 36.56 3.14 -44.40
N ASP A 716 36.91 1.93 -44.82
CA ASP A 716 35.97 0.93 -45.31
C ASP A 716 35.33 0.13 -44.15
N PRO A 717 34.00 0.18 -43.95
CA PRO A 717 33.31 -0.56 -42.91
C PRO A 717 33.49 -2.08 -42.96
N GLU A 718 33.65 -2.65 -44.15
CA GLU A 718 33.79 -4.10 -44.33
C GLU A 718 35.16 -4.61 -43.88
N CYS A 719 36.19 -3.75 -43.96
CA CYS A 719 37.54 -4.04 -43.49
C CYS A 719 37.68 -4.00 -41.95
N ARG A 720 36.67 -3.52 -41.22
CA ARG A 720 36.70 -3.46 -39.74
C ARG A 720 36.42 -4.86 -39.16
N PRO A 721 37.15 -5.32 -38.12
CA PRO A 721 36.86 -6.58 -37.46
C PRO A 721 35.50 -6.56 -36.75
N ASP A 722 34.93 -7.72 -36.42
CA ASP A 722 33.80 -7.80 -35.49
C ASP A 722 34.30 -7.94 -34.03
N PHE A 723 33.39 -7.81 -33.06
CA PHE A 723 33.77 -7.88 -31.64
C PHE A 723 34.28 -9.25 -31.18
N GLU A 724 33.94 -10.35 -31.86
CA GLU A 724 34.48 -11.68 -31.54
C GLU A 724 35.95 -11.81 -31.98
N HIS A 725 36.29 -11.25 -33.14
CA HIS A 725 37.68 -11.14 -33.60
C HIS A 725 38.48 -10.20 -32.69
N ILE A 726 37.92 -9.04 -32.30
CA ILE A 726 38.55 -8.09 -31.36
C ILE A 726 38.84 -8.78 -30.03
N LYS A 727 37.85 -9.50 -29.47
CA LYS A 727 38.00 -10.26 -28.22
C LYS A 727 39.13 -11.29 -28.31
N SER A 728 39.20 -12.05 -29.40
CA SER A 728 40.24 -13.05 -29.63
C SER A 728 41.64 -12.43 -29.74
N HIS A 729 41.73 -11.27 -30.41
CA HIS A 729 42.98 -10.52 -30.52
C HIS A 729 43.45 -10.01 -29.15
N LEU A 730 42.57 -9.37 -28.36
CA LEU A 730 42.89 -8.88 -27.02
C LEU A 730 43.31 -10.01 -26.06
N VAL A 731 42.64 -11.17 -26.10
CA VAL A 731 43.05 -12.34 -25.30
C VAL A 731 44.47 -12.79 -25.64
N THR A 732 44.87 -12.68 -26.90
CA THR A 732 46.23 -13.06 -27.36
C THR A 732 47.26 -12.02 -26.91
N VAL A 733 47.01 -10.74 -27.16
CA VAL A 733 47.88 -9.62 -26.76
C VAL A 733 48.15 -9.65 -25.26
N PHE A 734 47.12 -9.97 -24.47
CA PHE A 734 47.22 -9.90 -23.03
C PHE A 734 47.49 -11.22 -22.30
N LYS A 735 47.61 -12.36 -23.00
CA LYS A 735 48.04 -13.65 -22.41
C LYS A 735 49.52 -13.65 -22.00
N THR A 736 50.32 -12.75 -22.56
CA THR A 736 51.78 -12.69 -22.39
C THR A 736 52.23 -12.10 -21.05
N LYS A 737 51.30 -11.61 -20.22
CA LYS A 737 51.56 -11.19 -18.82
C LYS A 737 50.42 -11.68 -17.92
N ASN A 738 50.56 -12.88 -17.37
CA ASN A 738 49.74 -13.34 -16.25
C ASN A 738 50.63 -13.49 -15.02
N MET A 739 50.33 -12.71 -13.99
CA MET A 739 50.07 -13.09 -12.59
C MET A 739 50.14 -11.81 -11.73
N ASN A 740 49.12 -11.61 -10.86
CA ASN A 740 48.96 -10.55 -9.84
C ASN A 740 47.98 -9.38 -10.12
N LEU A 741 47.07 -9.52 -11.09
CA LEU A 741 45.96 -8.55 -11.30
C LEU A 741 44.93 -8.59 -10.16
N MET A 742 44.55 -9.80 -9.74
CA MET A 742 43.53 -10.00 -8.71
C MET A 742 44.02 -9.53 -7.34
N ASP A 743 45.29 -9.78 -6.99
CA ASP A 743 45.87 -9.35 -5.70
C ASP A 743 46.02 -7.83 -5.60
N ASN A 744 46.35 -7.14 -6.70
CA ASN A 744 46.43 -5.68 -6.69
C ASN A 744 45.05 -5.01 -6.65
N LEU A 745 44.05 -5.59 -7.33
CA LEU A 745 42.66 -5.13 -7.23
C LEU A 745 42.07 -5.46 -5.85
N LEU A 746 42.32 -6.65 -5.30
CA LEU A 746 41.92 -7.03 -3.94
C LEU A 746 42.52 -6.11 -2.88
N ARG A 747 43.81 -5.78 -2.97
CA ARG A 747 44.47 -4.88 -2.01
C ARG A 747 43.97 -3.44 -2.11
N ARG A 748 43.60 -2.96 -3.31
CA ARG A 748 42.93 -1.65 -3.46
C ARG A 748 41.48 -1.69 -2.99
N MET A 749 40.77 -2.80 -3.22
CA MET A 749 39.42 -3.04 -2.69
C MET A 749 39.42 -3.13 -1.16
N GLU A 750 40.44 -3.72 -0.52
CA GLU A 750 40.62 -3.70 0.94
C GLU A 750 40.76 -2.27 1.48
N GLN A 751 41.52 -1.40 0.81
CA GLN A 751 41.64 0.01 1.22
C GLN A 751 40.32 0.77 1.06
N TYR A 752 39.55 0.49 0.00
CA TYR A 752 38.21 1.05 -0.15
C TYR A 752 37.21 0.44 0.84
N ALA A 753 37.30 -0.86 1.14
CA ALA A 753 36.49 -1.55 2.12
C ALA A 753 36.75 -1.02 3.53
N ASN A 754 38.00 -0.78 3.91
CA ASN A 754 38.36 -0.19 5.21
C ASN A 754 37.86 1.26 5.35
N ASN A 755 37.93 2.06 4.27
CA ASN A 755 37.35 3.41 4.27
C ASN A 755 35.81 3.37 4.34
N LEU A 756 35.18 2.41 3.65
CA LEU A 756 33.75 2.15 3.75
C LEU A 756 33.37 1.62 5.13
N GLU A 757 34.18 0.79 5.77
CA GLU A 757 33.98 0.32 7.13
C GLU A 757 34.05 1.48 8.11
N HIS A 758 34.99 2.42 7.94
CA HIS A 758 35.04 3.63 8.75
C HIS A 758 33.79 4.51 8.53
N LEU A 759 33.36 4.67 7.27
CA LEU A 759 32.19 5.49 6.94
C LEU A 759 30.88 4.83 7.36
N VAL A 760 30.79 3.50 7.26
CA VAL A 760 29.70 2.67 7.78
C VAL A 760 29.72 2.71 9.30
N ALA A 761 30.87 2.68 9.96
CA ALA A 761 30.99 2.82 11.40
C ALA A 761 30.51 4.20 11.86
N ASP A 762 30.93 5.28 11.19
CA ASP A 762 30.48 6.65 11.47
C ASP A 762 28.97 6.80 11.25
N ARG A 763 28.44 6.23 10.16
CA ARG A 763 27.01 6.30 9.84
C ARG A 763 26.17 5.38 10.73
N THR A 764 26.73 4.26 11.16
CA THR A 764 26.13 3.39 12.19
C THR A 764 26.12 4.11 13.53
N ALA A 765 27.17 4.86 13.88
CA ALA A 765 27.18 5.72 15.07
C ALA A 765 26.11 6.82 15.00
N GLN A 766 25.97 7.50 13.86
CA GLN A 766 24.91 8.49 13.65
C GLN A 766 23.52 7.86 13.73
N LEU A 767 23.33 6.68 13.14
CA LEU A 767 22.07 5.94 13.17
C LEU A 767 21.74 5.48 14.60
N ILE A 768 22.73 5.01 15.37
CA ILE A 768 22.57 4.70 16.80
C ILE A 768 22.21 5.96 17.59
N GLN A 769 22.79 7.11 17.27
CA GLN A 769 22.48 8.37 17.94
C GLN A 769 21.07 8.88 17.62
N GLU A 770 20.63 8.78 16.36
CA GLU A 770 19.26 9.09 15.96
C GLU A 770 18.24 8.08 16.53
N GLN A 771 18.60 6.79 16.61
CA GLN A 771 17.80 5.78 17.30
C GLN A 771 17.63 6.11 18.78
N ARG A 772 18.73 6.49 19.47
CA ARG A 772 18.66 6.95 20.87
C ARG A 772 17.77 8.16 21.04
N ARG A 773 17.88 9.16 20.16
CA ARG A 773 17.04 10.36 20.21
C ARG A 773 15.56 10.05 19.99
N THR A 774 15.26 9.16 19.06
CA THR A 774 13.90 8.69 18.78
C THR A 774 13.36 7.86 19.95
N GLU A 775 14.20 7.03 20.57
CA GLU A 775 13.86 6.25 21.76
C GLU A 775 13.58 7.14 22.97
N GLU A 776 14.39 8.16 23.21
CA GLU A 776 14.17 9.17 24.26
C GLU A 776 12.83 9.90 24.06
N LEU A 777 12.51 10.31 22.83
CA LEU A 777 11.23 10.95 22.51
C LEU A 777 10.04 10.00 22.68
N LEU A 778 10.18 8.72 22.33
CA LEU A 778 9.13 7.73 22.49
C LEU A 778 8.84 7.46 23.98
N LEU A 779 9.88 7.39 24.81
CA LEU A 779 9.77 7.22 26.26
C LEU A 779 9.23 8.46 26.99
N GLN A 780 9.23 9.63 26.34
CA GLN A 780 8.56 10.83 26.86
C GLN A 780 7.04 10.80 26.66
N ILE A 781 6.55 10.01 25.70
CA ILE A 781 5.12 9.94 25.33
C ILE A 781 4.44 8.71 25.93
N LEU A 782 5.18 7.60 26.04
CA LEU A 782 4.64 6.31 26.49
C LEU A 782 5.46 5.72 27.64
N PRO A 783 4.83 4.96 28.55
CA PRO A 783 5.59 4.22 29.56
C PRO A 783 6.56 3.25 28.92
N LYS A 784 7.73 3.06 29.55
CA LYS A 784 8.82 2.21 29.01
C LYS A 784 8.36 0.78 28.67
N SER A 785 7.60 0.14 29.55
CA SER A 785 7.09 -1.22 29.32
C SER A 785 6.21 -1.33 28.07
N ILE A 786 5.42 -0.28 27.80
CA ILE A 786 4.50 -0.20 26.65
C ILE A 786 5.25 0.19 25.38
N ALA A 787 6.19 1.15 25.48
CA ALA A 787 7.05 1.54 24.37
C ALA A 787 7.89 0.36 23.86
N ASP A 788 8.43 -0.46 24.76
CA ASP A 788 9.23 -1.63 24.38
C ASP A 788 8.40 -2.72 23.70
N GLN A 789 7.13 -2.91 24.09
CA GLN A 789 6.21 -3.82 23.40
C GLN A 789 5.87 -3.32 21.98
N LEU A 790 5.63 -2.02 21.82
CA LEU A 790 5.36 -1.41 20.52
C LEU A 790 6.58 -1.45 19.59
N LYS A 791 7.80 -1.24 20.13
CA LYS A 791 9.05 -1.41 19.36
C LYS A 791 9.22 -2.83 18.81
N LEU A 792 8.73 -3.83 19.54
CA LEU A 792 8.74 -5.24 19.13
C LEU A 792 7.59 -5.60 18.18
N GLY A 793 6.79 -4.62 17.73
CA GLY A 793 5.65 -4.83 16.84
C GLY A 793 4.49 -5.59 17.49
N ARG A 794 4.46 -5.69 18.82
CA ARG A 794 3.39 -6.36 19.57
C ARG A 794 2.25 -5.38 19.83
N SER A 795 1.01 -5.85 19.70
CA SER A 795 -0.15 -5.10 20.19
C SER A 795 -0.10 -5.00 21.71
N VAL A 796 -0.45 -3.83 22.23
CA VAL A 796 -0.59 -3.60 23.67
C VAL A 796 -2.06 -3.81 24.02
N GLU A 797 -2.38 -4.97 24.57
CA GLU A 797 -3.73 -5.28 25.03
C GLU A 797 -4.08 -4.43 26.28
N PRO A 798 -5.34 -3.98 26.43
CA PRO A 798 -5.79 -3.35 27.66
C PRO A 798 -5.64 -4.29 28.87
N GLU A 799 -5.07 -3.80 29.97
CA GLU A 799 -4.90 -4.56 31.22
C GLU A 799 -5.84 -4.02 32.30
N CYS A 800 -6.47 -4.93 33.06
CA CYS A 800 -7.25 -4.60 34.24
C CYS A 800 -6.38 -4.65 35.50
N TYR A 801 -6.32 -3.54 36.24
CA TYR A 801 -5.61 -3.40 37.50
C TYR A 801 -6.60 -3.44 38.66
N ASP A 802 -6.38 -4.36 39.60
CA ASP A 802 -7.30 -4.61 40.72
C ASP A 802 -7.37 -3.41 41.68
N CYS A 803 -6.25 -2.72 41.89
CA CYS A 803 -6.18 -1.52 42.70
C CYS A 803 -5.04 -0.61 42.22
N VAL A 804 -5.36 0.64 41.92
CA VAL A 804 -4.41 1.72 41.64
C VAL A 804 -4.82 2.95 42.45
N THR A 805 -3.87 3.85 42.72
CA THR A 805 -4.21 5.17 43.29
C THR A 805 -4.07 6.25 42.24
N ILE A 806 -5.11 7.07 42.11
CA ILE A 806 -5.17 8.19 41.16
C ILE A 806 -5.15 9.52 41.92
N TYR A 807 -4.30 10.42 41.46
CA TYR A 807 -4.19 11.82 41.85
C TYR A 807 -4.86 12.69 40.79
N PHE A 808 -5.72 13.60 41.24
CA PHE A 808 -6.24 14.73 40.46
C PHE A 808 -5.93 16.03 41.18
N SER A 809 -5.48 17.03 40.43
CA SER A 809 -5.44 18.40 40.94
C SER A 809 -5.94 19.42 39.96
N ASP A 810 -6.54 20.48 40.48
CA ASP A 810 -7.09 21.63 39.76
C ASP A 810 -6.54 22.94 40.32
N ILE A 811 -6.47 23.99 39.48
CA ILE A 811 -6.00 25.32 39.89
C ILE A 811 -7.21 26.17 40.28
N VAL A 812 -7.30 26.52 41.56
CA VAL A 812 -8.43 27.30 42.07
C VAL A 812 -8.45 28.69 41.46
N GLY A 813 -9.54 29.02 40.76
CA GLY A 813 -9.74 30.33 40.13
C GLY A 813 -9.01 30.50 38.80
N PHE A 814 -8.54 29.41 38.17
CA PHE A 814 -7.85 29.45 36.88
C PHE A 814 -8.61 30.23 35.81
N THR A 815 -9.92 30.02 35.66
CA THR A 815 -10.75 30.73 34.67
C THR A 815 -10.68 32.26 34.81
N ALA A 816 -10.65 32.78 36.04
CA ALA A 816 -10.52 34.21 36.30
C ALA A 816 -9.08 34.72 36.05
N LEU A 817 -8.09 33.89 36.36
CA LEU A 817 -6.67 34.18 36.14
C LEU A 817 -6.32 34.17 34.65
N SER A 818 -6.88 33.25 33.87
CA SER A 818 -6.73 33.16 32.41
C SER A 818 -7.47 34.28 31.69
N ALA A 819 -8.63 34.70 32.19
CA ALA A 819 -9.38 35.83 31.63
C ALA A 819 -8.68 37.18 31.82
N SER A 820 -7.82 37.30 32.84
CA SER A 820 -7.09 38.53 33.19
C SER A 820 -5.61 38.53 32.79
N SER A 821 -5.15 37.50 32.07
CA SER A 821 -3.77 37.34 31.57
C SER A 821 -3.76 37.21 30.05
N SER A 822 -2.64 37.53 29.39
CA SER A 822 -2.54 37.29 27.95
C SER A 822 -2.43 35.78 27.67
N PRO A 823 -2.92 35.27 26.52
CA PRO A 823 -2.81 33.85 26.19
C PRO A 823 -1.35 33.33 26.19
N LEU A 824 -0.39 34.17 25.80
CA LEU A 824 1.03 33.82 25.82
C LEU A 824 1.54 33.67 27.27
N ASP A 825 1.16 34.59 28.16
CA ASP A 825 1.56 34.53 29.57
C ASP A 825 0.92 33.32 30.29
N VAL A 826 -0.31 32.95 29.94
CA VAL A 826 -0.98 31.74 30.46
C VAL A 826 -0.22 30.48 30.04
N VAL A 827 0.21 30.38 28.78
CA VAL A 827 0.98 29.23 28.28
C VAL A 827 2.35 29.14 28.98
N VAL A 828 3.04 30.27 29.15
CA VAL A 828 4.33 30.31 29.86
C VAL A 828 4.17 29.89 31.32
N MET A 829 3.13 30.39 32.01
CA MET A 829 2.83 30.02 33.38
C MET A 829 2.52 28.53 33.54
N LEU A 830 1.67 27.96 32.67
CA LEU A 830 1.36 26.53 32.69
C LEU A 830 2.61 25.68 32.41
N ASN A 831 3.45 26.10 31.47
CA ASN A 831 4.69 25.39 31.18
C ASN A 831 5.67 25.42 32.37
N ASP A 832 5.84 26.58 33.03
CA ASP A 832 6.67 26.70 34.24
C ASP A 832 6.13 25.84 35.38
N LEU A 833 4.79 25.81 35.57
CA LEU A 833 4.12 25.01 36.59
C LEU A 833 4.30 23.51 36.33
N TYR A 834 4.01 23.05 35.11
CA TYR A 834 4.15 21.64 34.75
C TYR A 834 5.60 21.18 34.72
N THR A 835 6.55 22.06 34.38
CA THR A 835 7.99 21.76 34.52
C THR A 835 8.37 21.52 35.99
N ALA A 836 7.83 22.33 36.91
CA ALA A 836 8.04 22.14 38.34
C ALA A 836 7.41 20.83 38.84
N PHE A 837 6.20 20.51 38.38
CA PHE A 837 5.53 19.25 38.73
C PHE A 837 6.27 18.04 38.17
N ASP A 838 6.66 18.07 36.89
CA ASP A 838 7.38 16.98 36.22
C ASP A 838 8.72 16.68 36.93
N SER A 839 9.42 17.71 37.43
CA SER A 839 10.62 17.57 38.27
C SER A 839 10.34 16.93 39.63
N THR A 840 9.19 17.25 40.24
CA THR A 840 8.80 16.69 41.54
C THR A 840 8.34 15.24 41.43
N ILE A 841 7.51 14.90 40.43
CA ILE A 841 7.01 13.54 40.26
C ILE A 841 8.10 12.53 39.88
N GLY A 842 9.17 12.97 39.21
CA GLY A 842 10.30 12.11 38.85
C GLY A 842 11.06 11.48 40.03
N LYS A 843 10.77 11.91 41.27
CA LYS A 843 11.31 11.34 42.51
C LYS A 843 10.49 10.17 43.06
N PHE A 844 9.28 9.93 42.54
CA PHE A 844 8.30 8.97 43.06
C PHE A 844 7.97 7.91 42.00
N ASP A 845 7.47 6.75 42.44
CA ASP A 845 7.01 5.70 41.53
C ASP A 845 5.59 6.00 41.02
N VAL A 846 5.50 6.96 40.10
CA VAL A 846 4.24 7.48 39.56
C VAL A 846 4.33 7.68 38.04
N TYR A 847 3.20 7.51 37.38
CA TYR A 847 3.06 7.72 35.94
C TYR A 847 2.12 8.91 35.65
N LYS A 848 2.59 9.82 34.79
CA LYS A 848 1.81 10.95 34.28
C LYS A 848 0.89 10.47 33.16
N VAL A 849 -0.42 10.57 33.38
CA VAL A 849 -1.44 10.06 32.44
C VAL A 849 -1.69 11.11 31.34
N GLU A 850 -2.53 12.10 31.61
CA GLU A 850 -2.86 13.20 30.71
C GLU A 850 -3.23 14.46 31.50
N THR A 851 -3.20 15.62 30.86
CA THR A 851 -3.72 16.88 31.42
C THR A 851 -5.07 17.20 30.77
N ILE A 852 -6.11 17.44 31.58
CA ILE A 852 -7.44 17.83 31.09
C ILE A 852 -7.67 19.29 31.48
N GLY A 853 -7.50 20.22 30.53
CA GLY A 853 -7.56 21.65 30.83
C GLY A 853 -6.41 22.08 31.75
N ASP A 854 -6.75 22.67 32.90
CA ASP A 854 -5.84 23.03 33.99
C ASP A 854 -5.68 21.93 35.05
N ALA A 855 -6.31 20.77 34.85
CA ALA A 855 -6.18 19.64 35.74
C ALA A 855 -4.96 18.77 35.41
N TYR A 856 -4.22 18.38 36.45
CA TYR A 856 -3.03 17.52 36.38
C TYR A 856 -3.36 16.14 36.97
N MET A 857 -3.22 15.09 36.15
CA MET A 857 -3.56 13.71 36.52
C MET A 857 -2.32 12.82 36.58
N VAL A 858 -2.18 12.10 37.70
CA VAL A 858 -1.07 11.17 37.95
C VAL A 858 -1.62 9.89 38.56
N ALA A 859 -1.03 8.74 38.26
CA ALA A 859 -1.42 7.46 38.83
C ALA A 859 -0.21 6.64 39.29
N SER A 860 -0.41 5.76 40.28
CA SER A 860 0.58 4.77 40.71
C SER A 860 -0.06 3.38 40.82
N GLY A 861 0.75 2.33 40.73
CA GLY A 861 0.30 0.94 40.62
C GLY A 861 0.08 0.46 39.18
N LEU A 862 0.38 1.33 38.20
CA LEU A 862 0.34 1.07 36.77
C LEU A 862 1.41 1.88 36.03
N PRO A 863 1.88 1.46 34.84
CA PRO A 863 1.61 0.15 34.22
C PRO A 863 2.32 -1.02 34.93
N ILE A 864 3.23 -0.73 35.87
CA ILE A 864 3.90 -1.73 36.69
C ILE A 864 3.23 -1.76 38.06
N ARG A 865 2.76 -2.94 38.48
CA ARG A 865 2.13 -3.15 39.78
C ARG A 865 3.19 -3.04 40.89
N ASN A 866 2.95 -2.20 41.89
CA ASN A 866 3.84 -2.00 43.03
C ASN A 866 3.21 -2.44 44.37
N GLY A 867 2.24 -3.37 44.33
CA GLY A 867 1.49 -3.80 45.51
C GLY A 867 0.72 -2.64 46.13
N ASN A 868 0.60 -2.55 47.46
CA ASN A 868 -0.09 -1.43 48.12
C ASN A 868 0.74 -0.13 48.19
N ALA A 869 1.97 -0.13 47.65
CA ALA A 869 2.85 1.03 47.72
C ALA A 869 2.29 2.24 46.94
N HIS A 870 1.45 2.01 45.92
CA HIS A 870 0.83 3.06 45.10
C HIS A 870 0.15 4.16 45.92
N ALA A 871 -0.54 3.79 47.01
CA ALA A 871 -1.21 4.75 47.88
C ALA A 871 -0.19 5.65 48.59
N SER A 872 0.89 5.06 49.10
CA SER A 872 1.94 5.78 49.82
C SER A 872 2.78 6.70 48.92
N GLU A 873 3.01 6.29 47.66
CA GLU A 873 3.74 7.08 46.67
C GLU A 873 2.95 8.32 46.28
N ILE A 874 1.66 8.16 45.95
CA ILE A 874 0.77 9.28 45.61
C ILE A 874 0.56 10.22 46.81
N ALA A 875 0.39 9.70 48.03
CA ALA A 875 0.22 10.52 49.22
C ALA A 875 1.47 11.39 49.51
N ARG A 876 2.68 10.81 49.43
CA ARG A 876 3.94 11.56 49.59
C ARG A 876 4.18 12.57 48.47
N MET A 877 3.91 12.18 47.23
CA MET A 877 3.98 13.08 46.07
C MET A 877 3.05 14.28 46.25
N SER A 878 1.82 14.06 46.73
CA SER A 878 0.83 15.13 46.93
C SER A 878 1.28 16.17 47.94
N LEU A 879 1.92 15.74 49.03
CA LEU A 879 2.49 16.64 50.05
C LEU A 879 3.65 17.47 49.49
N GLU A 880 4.56 16.85 48.73
CA GLU A 880 5.69 17.54 48.10
C GLU A 880 5.23 18.54 47.01
N LEU A 881 4.17 18.21 46.26
CA LEU A 881 3.56 19.12 45.28
C LEU A 881 2.94 20.35 45.96
N LEU A 882 2.31 20.20 47.12
CA LEU A 882 1.82 21.34 47.90
C LEU A 882 2.95 22.24 48.45
N ASP A 883 4.08 21.67 48.87
CA ASP A 883 5.26 22.47 49.26
C ASP A 883 5.90 23.18 48.03
N THR A 884 5.89 22.51 46.88
CA THR A 884 6.38 23.09 45.61
C THR A 884 5.52 24.28 45.17
N ILE A 885 4.18 24.17 45.22
CA ILE A 885 3.28 25.28 44.83
C ILE A 885 3.39 26.46 45.80
N ALA A 886 3.63 26.22 47.08
CA ALA A 886 3.82 27.28 48.07
C ALA A 886 5.03 28.17 47.75
N LYS A 887 6.05 27.63 47.06
CA LYS A 887 7.27 28.31 46.64
C LYS A 887 7.20 28.84 45.19
N PHE A 888 6.21 28.41 44.42
CA PHE A 888 6.05 28.78 43.02
C PHE A 888 5.61 30.25 42.88
N LYS A 889 6.23 30.98 41.94
CA LYS A 889 5.90 32.38 41.63
C LYS A 889 5.51 32.52 40.17
N ILE A 890 4.40 33.20 39.93
CA ILE A 890 3.92 33.50 38.57
C ILE A 890 4.75 34.66 37.99
N ARG A 891 5.44 34.44 36.86
CA ARG A 891 6.36 35.43 36.27
C ARG A 891 5.71 36.78 35.97
N HIS A 892 4.52 36.77 35.39
CA HIS A 892 3.80 38.00 35.01
C HIS A 892 2.98 38.59 36.16
N ARG A 893 2.80 37.87 37.28
CA ARG A 893 2.01 38.28 38.45
C ARG A 893 2.63 37.76 39.76
N PRO A 894 3.81 38.27 40.17
CA PRO A 894 4.61 37.68 41.26
C PRO A 894 3.96 37.78 42.65
N ASP A 895 2.95 38.64 42.82
CA ASP A 895 2.21 38.83 44.08
C ASP A 895 1.02 37.86 44.23
N ASP A 896 0.58 37.24 43.13
CA ASP A 896 -0.51 36.27 43.14
C ASP A 896 0.04 34.87 43.46
N LYS A 897 -0.57 34.20 44.45
CA LYS A 897 -0.22 32.81 44.82
C LYS A 897 -1.20 31.83 44.20
N LEU A 898 -0.67 30.81 43.52
CA LEU A 898 -1.48 29.70 43.04
C LEU A 898 -1.96 28.83 44.20
N LYS A 899 -3.20 28.37 44.11
CA LYS A 899 -3.81 27.44 45.07
C LYS A 899 -4.26 26.21 44.30
N LEU A 900 -3.91 25.03 44.80
CA LEU A 900 -4.31 23.75 44.23
C LEU A 900 -5.44 23.15 45.06
N ARG A 901 -6.39 22.51 44.39
CA ARG A 901 -7.24 21.46 44.99
C ARG A 901 -6.66 20.12 44.61
N ILE A 902 -6.63 19.17 45.55
CA ILE A 902 -6.10 17.83 45.31
C ILE A 902 -7.11 16.80 45.78
N GLY A 903 -7.38 15.81 44.94
CA GLY A 903 -8.24 14.66 45.20
C GLY A 903 -7.53 13.34 44.95
N LEU A 904 -7.61 12.42 45.91
CA LEU A 904 -7.02 11.09 45.86
C LEU A 904 -8.07 10.01 46.05
N HIS A 905 -8.01 8.96 45.23
CA HIS A 905 -8.87 7.78 45.38
C HIS A 905 -8.12 6.53 44.92
N SER A 906 -8.42 5.39 45.55
CA SER A 906 -7.88 4.08 45.17
C SER A 906 -8.99 3.12 44.79
N GLY A 907 -8.81 2.40 43.68
CA GLY A 907 -9.79 1.44 43.17
C GLY A 907 -9.31 0.75 41.89
N SER A 908 -10.15 -0.14 41.35
CA SER A 908 -9.84 -0.89 40.14
C SER A 908 -10.00 -0.06 38.87
N CYS A 909 -9.07 -0.16 37.92
CA CYS A 909 -9.19 0.50 36.62
C CYS A 909 -8.71 -0.41 35.48
N VAL A 910 -9.09 -0.07 34.25
CA VAL A 910 -8.54 -0.66 33.04
C VAL A 910 -7.65 0.38 32.38
N ALA A 911 -6.42 0.02 32.00
CA ALA A 911 -5.54 0.92 31.28
C ALA A 911 -5.04 0.29 29.97
N GLY A 912 -4.90 1.11 28.93
CA GLY A 912 -4.53 0.64 27.60
C GLY A 912 -4.15 1.77 26.65
N VAL A 913 -3.55 1.41 25.51
CA VAL A 913 -3.14 2.38 24.49
C VAL A 913 -4.29 2.65 23.51
N VAL A 914 -4.64 3.92 23.33
CA VAL A 914 -5.71 4.37 22.43
C VAL A 914 -5.14 5.24 21.31
N GLY A 915 -5.56 4.96 20.06
CA GLY A 915 -5.22 5.73 18.87
C GLY A 915 -4.00 5.23 18.09
N LEU A 916 -4.10 5.19 16.75
CA LEU A 916 -3.04 4.66 15.86
C LEU A 916 -2.00 5.71 15.44
N LYS A 917 -2.39 6.98 15.26
CA LYS A 917 -1.48 8.07 14.84
C LYS A 917 -0.82 8.82 15.99
N MET A 918 -1.46 8.84 17.16
CA MET A 918 -0.96 9.46 18.39
C MET A 918 -1.30 8.52 19.56
N PRO A 919 -0.53 7.43 19.77
CA PRO A 919 -0.83 6.46 20.81
C PRO A 919 -0.72 7.12 22.19
N ARG A 920 -1.79 7.01 22.98
CA ARG A 920 -1.89 7.54 24.35
C ARG A 920 -2.22 6.40 25.31
N TYR A 921 -1.53 6.34 26.45
CA TYR A 921 -1.84 5.38 27.50
C TYR A 921 -2.93 5.95 28.41
N CYS A 922 -4.16 5.49 28.23
CA CYS A 922 -5.35 6.04 28.88
C CYS A 922 -5.85 5.10 29.99
N LEU A 923 -6.45 5.68 31.04
CA LEU A 923 -7.09 4.95 32.14
C LEU A 923 -8.61 5.08 32.03
N PHE A 924 -9.32 3.98 32.22
CA PHE A 924 -10.77 3.87 32.18
C PHE A 924 -11.30 3.20 33.45
N GLY A 925 -12.43 3.69 33.95
CA GLY A 925 -13.12 3.10 35.11
C GLY A 925 -13.66 4.14 36.07
N ASP A 926 -14.52 3.68 36.97
CA ASP A 926 -15.17 4.53 37.98
C ASP A 926 -14.16 5.17 38.96
N THR A 927 -12.99 4.57 39.16
CA THR A 927 -11.90 5.12 39.97
C THR A 927 -11.44 6.49 39.47
N VAL A 928 -11.40 6.72 38.15
CA VAL A 928 -11.02 8.03 37.58
C VAL A 928 -12.06 9.09 37.94
N ASN A 929 -13.35 8.75 37.81
CA ASN A 929 -14.47 9.64 38.12
C ASN A 929 -14.54 9.96 39.62
N THR A 930 -14.30 8.97 40.48
CA THR A 930 -14.31 9.17 41.93
C THR A 930 -13.13 10.02 42.38
N ALA A 931 -11.93 9.84 41.82
CA ALA A 931 -10.77 10.70 42.09
C ALA A 931 -11.02 12.17 41.70
N SER A 932 -11.58 12.41 40.51
CA SER A 932 -11.99 13.76 40.08
C SER A 932 -13.07 14.38 40.99
N ARG A 933 -13.97 13.57 41.54
CA ARG A 933 -14.96 14.04 42.53
C ARG A 933 -14.33 14.39 43.88
N MET A 934 -13.27 13.69 44.28
CA MET A 934 -12.52 14.05 45.49
C MET A 934 -11.85 15.40 45.31
N GLU A 935 -11.30 15.67 44.13
CA GLU A 935 -10.67 16.97 43.81
C GLU A 935 -11.71 18.09 43.85
N SER A 936 -12.80 17.96 43.08
CA SER A 936 -13.80 19.03 42.92
C SER A 936 -14.52 19.40 44.22
N ASN A 937 -14.69 18.44 45.14
CA ASN A 937 -15.24 18.65 46.50
C ASN A 937 -14.16 18.96 47.56
N GLY A 938 -12.90 19.05 47.14
CA GLY A 938 -11.75 19.40 47.98
C GLY A 938 -11.71 20.89 48.35
N LEU A 939 -10.95 21.22 49.40
CA LEU A 939 -10.69 22.59 49.81
C LEU A 939 -9.34 23.06 49.24
N PRO A 940 -9.18 24.36 48.94
CA PRO A 940 -7.91 24.90 48.47
C PRO A 940 -6.77 24.58 49.44
N LEU A 941 -5.63 24.15 48.90
CA LEU A 941 -4.41 23.76 49.62
C LEU A 941 -4.60 22.59 50.61
N LYS A 942 -5.65 21.78 50.43
CA LYS A 942 -5.85 20.54 51.17
C LYS A 942 -5.92 19.33 50.23
N ILE A 943 -5.53 18.17 50.74
CA ILE A 943 -5.54 16.89 50.02
C ILE A 943 -6.75 16.09 50.50
N HIS A 944 -7.74 15.95 49.64
CA HIS A 944 -8.99 15.25 49.93
C HIS A 944 -8.90 13.79 49.50
N MET A 945 -9.31 12.87 50.37
CA MET A 945 -9.15 11.43 50.17
C MET A 945 -10.47 10.68 50.36
N SER A 946 -10.67 9.64 49.55
CA SER A 946 -11.76 8.67 49.77
C SER A 946 -11.45 7.69 50.91
N GLU A 947 -12.44 6.92 51.36
CA GLU A 947 -12.27 5.91 52.40
C GLU A 947 -11.31 4.78 51.98
N GLU A 948 -11.34 4.38 50.72
CA GLU A 948 -10.54 3.25 50.20
C GLU A 948 -9.04 3.51 50.27
N ILE A 949 -8.58 4.72 49.91
CA ILE A 949 -7.16 5.07 50.04
C ILE A 949 -6.76 5.21 51.51
N THR A 950 -7.66 5.71 52.37
CA THR A 950 -7.40 5.82 53.81
C THR A 950 -7.11 4.45 54.42
N HIS A 951 -7.91 3.43 54.13
CA HIS A 951 -7.67 2.06 54.59
C HIS A 951 -6.34 1.46 54.09
N LEU A 952 -5.83 1.91 52.93
CA LEU A 952 -4.53 1.50 52.42
C LEU A 952 -3.38 2.26 53.12
N LEU A 953 -3.58 3.54 53.42
CA LEU A 953 -2.60 4.38 54.11
C LEU A 953 -2.51 4.06 55.61
N GLU A 954 -3.59 3.64 56.26
CA GLU A 954 -3.58 3.18 57.65
C GLU A 954 -2.72 1.92 57.85
N LYS A 955 -2.54 1.12 56.79
CA LYS A 955 -1.62 -0.03 56.77
C LYS A 955 -0.17 0.37 56.54
N CYS A 956 0.09 1.64 56.17
CA CYS A 956 1.41 2.21 55.98
C CYS A 956 1.79 3.06 57.21
N GLU A 957 2.98 2.92 57.76
CA GLU A 957 3.40 3.73 58.92
C GLU A 957 3.65 5.20 58.52
N ASN A 958 3.23 6.15 59.38
CA ASN A 958 3.60 7.59 59.38
C ASN A 958 2.74 8.60 58.59
N PHE A 959 1.48 8.34 58.22
CA PHE A 959 0.59 9.38 57.65
C PHE A 959 -0.34 9.99 58.70
N LEU A 960 -0.51 11.32 58.68
CA LEU A 960 -1.45 12.04 59.53
C LEU A 960 -2.76 12.28 58.77
N ILE A 961 -3.84 11.62 59.21
CA ILE A 961 -5.14 11.62 58.53
C ILE A 961 -6.23 12.08 59.49
N SER A 962 -7.10 12.99 59.06
CA SER A 962 -8.26 13.44 59.84
C SER A 962 -9.57 13.15 59.10
N PRO A 963 -10.62 12.64 59.79
CA PRO A 963 -11.92 12.41 59.17
C PRO A 963 -12.63 13.73 58.86
N ARG A 964 -13.35 13.77 57.74
CA ARG A 964 -14.24 14.88 57.32
C ARG A 964 -15.70 14.53 57.62
N ASP A 965 -16.59 15.50 57.68
CA ASP A 965 -18.04 15.21 57.72
C ASP A 965 -18.51 14.43 56.49
N ILE A 966 -19.58 13.65 56.65
CA ILE A 966 -20.22 12.91 55.56
C ILE A 966 -20.72 13.89 54.50
N ILE A 967 -20.17 13.79 53.29
CA ILE A 967 -20.52 14.65 52.16
C ILE A 967 -21.31 13.87 51.11
N GLU A 968 -22.26 14.55 50.46
CA GLU A 968 -23.01 13.98 49.34
C GLU A 968 -22.22 14.15 48.04
N ILE A 969 -21.86 13.04 47.41
CA ILE A 969 -21.09 13.02 46.17
C ILE A 969 -22.00 12.52 45.05
N LYS A 970 -22.14 13.35 44.02
CA LYS A 970 -22.99 13.09 42.85
C LYS A 970 -22.73 11.68 42.30
N GLY A 971 -23.76 10.84 42.23
CA GLY A 971 -23.67 9.46 41.71
C GLY A 971 -22.98 8.44 42.63
N LYS A 972 -22.61 8.81 43.86
CA LYS A 972 -22.11 7.91 44.93
C LYS A 972 -22.93 7.97 46.21
N GLY A 973 -23.75 9.01 46.40
CA GLY A 973 -24.53 9.22 47.62
C GLY A 973 -23.69 9.81 48.75
N LYS A 974 -24.10 9.56 49.99
CA LYS A 974 -23.40 10.04 51.19
C LYS A 974 -22.16 9.19 51.46
N MET A 975 -20.98 9.80 51.43
CA MET A 975 -19.71 9.10 51.65
C MET A 975 -18.89 9.78 52.75
N GLN A 976 -18.25 8.95 53.59
CA GLN A 976 -17.26 9.39 54.57
C GLN A 976 -15.93 9.65 53.85
N THR A 977 -15.34 10.83 54.03
CA THR A 977 -14.06 11.18 53.41
C THR A 977 -13.06 11.70 54.43
N TYR A 978 -11.81 11.89 54.00
CA TYR A 978 -10.68 12.18 54.89
C TYR A 978 -9.78 13.28 54.33
N TRP A 979 -9.04 13.94 55.20
CA TRP A 979 -7.95 14.86 54.86
C TRP A 979 -6.61 14.23 55.15
N LEU A 980 -5.67 14.38 54.23
CA LEU A 980 -4.26 14.10 54.49
C LEU A 980 -3.57 15.37 54.98
N GLU A 981 -3.05 15.35 56.20
CA GLU A 981 -2.49 16.52 56.88
C GLU A 981 -0.96 16.50 56.95
N GLY A 982 -0.31 15.35 56.78
CA GLY A 982 1.14 15.27 56.88
C GLY A 982 1.73 13.86 56.80
N TYR A 983 3.06 13.79 56.90
CA TYR A 983 3.84 12.55 56.93
C TYR A 983 4.99 12.67 57.93
N GLY A 984 5.06 11.76 58.91
CA GLY A 984 5.99 11.81 60.04
C GLY A 984 5.78 13.07 60.90
N ASP A 985 6.87 13.77 61.26
CA ASP A 985 6.83 15.03 62.01
C ASP A 985 6.50 16.26 61.13
N LYS A 986 6.27 16.08 59.82
CA LYS A 986 5.94 17.18 58.89
C LYS A 986 4.42 17.31 58.76
N THR A 987 3.85 18.31 59.43
CA THR A 987 2.46 18.76 59.25
C THR A 987 2.37 19.86 58.18
N LEU A 988 1.29 19.86 57.39
CA LEU A 988 0.93 21.00 56.54
C LEU A 988 0.61 22.21 57.43
N ASP A 989 1.36 23.31 57.29
CA ASP A 989 1.08 24.56 58.01
C ASP A 989 -0.33 25.06 57.63
N THR A 990 -1.29 24.92 58.54
CA THR A 990 -2.67 25.39 58.35
C THR A 990 -2.68 26.91 58.28
N VAL A 991 -2.92 27.46 57.10
CA VAL A 991 -3.29 28.88 56.95
C VAL A 991 -4.72 29.05 57.45
N ASP A 992 -4.83 29.72 58.59
CA ASP A 992 -6.06 30.03 59.31
C ASP A 992 -7.09 30.73 58.39
N THR A 993 -8.30 30.17 58.29
CA THR A 993 -9.43 30.75 57.52
C THR A 993 -10.60 31.03 58.44
N SER A 994 -10.38 31.89 59.45
CA SER A 994 -11.47 32.50 60.21
C SER A 994 -12.09 33.68 59.43
N VAL A 995 -13.36 33.53 59.03
CA VAL A 995 -14.20 34.56 58.40
C VAL A 995 -14.53 35.68 59.39
N PRO A 996 -14.62 36.95 58.92
CA PRO A 996 -15.78 37.75 59.29
C PRO A 996 -16.38 38.47 58.08
N GLY A 997 -17.71 38.48 57.96
CA GLY A 997 -18.38 39.41 57.05
C GLY A 997 -19.71 38.94 56.47
N ARG A 998 -20.75 38.94 57.31
CA ARG A 998 -22.15 38.97 56.88
C ARG A 998 -22.40 40.31 56.19
N VAL A 999 -22.56 40.35 54.87
CA VAL A 999 -23.16 41.48 54.17
C VAL A 999 -24.20 40.97 53.17
N THR A 1000 -25.37 41.54 53.35
CA THR A 1000 -26.64 41.34 52.67
C THR A 1000 -26.57 41.54 51.15
N SER A 1001 -27.35 40.73 50.45
CA SER A 1001 -27.78 40.88 49.06
C SER A 1001 -28.19 42.31 48.68
N PRO A 1002 -27.91 42.71 47.43
CA PRO A 1002 -28.87 43.47 46.64
C PRO A 1002 -29.33 42.66 45.42
N SER A 1003 -30.62 42.77 45.20
CA SER A 1003 -31.38 42.41 44.02
C SER A 1003 -30.95 43.16 42.74
N ALA A 1004 -31.26 42.52 41.62
CA ALA A 1004 -31.75 43.10 40.36
C ALA A 1004 -30.77 43.33 39.18
N GLU A 1005 -31.20 42.75 38.06
CA GLU A 1005 -31.12 43.18 36.65
C GLU A 1005 -29.79 43.03 35.88
N GLY A 1006 -29.87 42.28 34.78
CA GLY A 1006 -28.86 42.14 33.73
C GLY A 1006 -28.87 40.78 33.07
#